data_AF-A0A8T1SEV9-F1
#
_entry.id   AF-A0A8T1SEV9-F1
#
_cell.length_a   1.000
_cell.length_b   1.000
_cell.length_c   1.000
_cell.angle_alpha   90.00
_cell.angle_beta   90.00
_cell.angle_gamma   90.00
#
_symmetry.space_group_name_H-M   'P 1'
#
loop_
_entity.id
_entity.type
_entity.pdbx_description
1 polymer ?
#
loop_
_entity_poly.entity_id
_entity_poly.type
_entity_poly.pdbx_seq_one_letter_code
_entity_poly.pdbx_strand_id
1 'polypeptide(L)'
;MCATEAAESLLRTEETFSACLARINTIVLKPLLQAEPYEQKGKDNLKLLLLLNDRFHALWDLTEENHRTLKRKFSISEPLCLQDLYILWKGDRFLSIYIQYFVTFANCVVVQGFDQAAKNKSEFWKTHKTALKQFLADFTSETSIPVALHTVLHKPLRDHVQQYALILTRLSEAIGKSPDRELVTSAAKQYAKLKSFISQVLDEACLTKALWKSLGHKLTDLLCVPERRLLEDSKNLPVFTSVGRTDRVLLFDDILVLIQGNNCQSFDLKLVWVDGSGSEKLASEKQTVHIVTPEEAFFLSAKEPRMKAVWQWKLNQAVRQALNGKRDFPLWGEAGEGSEPPIHRTFKYMFRAEGRFKNAAYEGEWCWGKPHGKFGICLIPLVSEDRYDCYKCHWCDGKMRGYGICEYGNEMVYKGYFNDNLRQGFGILENPSAEQPFKYTGQWDNDKKNGYGVWDDKDRGERYIGIWQDDHRHGQGIVVTQSGMCYQRTFHVDKMVGSGILLLEDDSVYEGNFTSDLTFVGKGKLTFSNGFTLEGTFSNKSGQGLQTQGILNTSGDQQDASITKVQLGLDEFPVEKRWQGIYDQFLKFLHSGCKEDMEESFTGFHIQTSKELRKSQEYLFCQRGPEDVSGKIEDVFEELVQHRELESLQCYLQKAFKSSLHPLGKLLKALTFAFQATYSGIGANKHLLNIAQEEVKYYAKKIWEFYQGLLHLALEQKGQPLAETEDGEKSDLNAYGVILPLILPCFYPELFMLYMLYHEKEDDLYCQGIVDLSLFPDVKLLEFLDVQKHLWPLKDLTLTTNQRRSLVKDKCFLSATECLQKLITTVDPREKLEILQKTYEEIESTVSRVVEKDYKLPMDDLLPLLMYVVSRARIQHLGAEIHLIRDLMDPTNEGGMYDFLLTALESCYEHIQKAMRLHPRESWHVSRDS
;
A
#
# COMPACT_ATOMS: atom_id res chain seq x y z
N MET A 1 27.24 -25.94 57.59
CA MET A 1 26.73 -27.31 57.85
C MET A 1 25.45 -27.62 57.08
N CYS A 2 24.44 -26.73 57.01
CA CYS A 2 23.20 -27.06 56.26
C CYS A 2 23.33 -27.10 54.72
N ALA A 3 24.23 -26.33 54.10
CA ALA A 3 24.41 -26.36 52.62
C ALA A 3 25.01 -27.69 52.12
N THR A 4 25.91 -28.29 52.90
CA THR A 4 26.52 -29.60 52.62
C THR A 4 25.50 -30.73 52.76
N GLU A 5 24.65 -30.69 53.79
CA GLU A 5 23.57 -31.68 54.00
C GLU A 5 22.53 -31.67 52.88
N ALA A 6 22.14 -30.48 52.40
CA ALA A 6 21.19 -30.35 51.31
C ALA A 6 21.79 -30.78 49.96
N ALA A 7 23.08 -30.53 49.72
CA ALA A 7 23.78 -31.01 48.54
C ALA A 7 23.96 -32.54 48.53
N GLU A 8 24.23 -33.15 49.70
CA GLU A 8 24.25 -34.62 49.86
C GLU A 8 22.86 -35.23 49.64
N SER A 9 21.82 -34.59 50.16
CA SER A 9 20.43 -34.98 49.91
C SER A 9 20.08 -34.90 48.42
N LEU A 10 20.56 -33.87 47.71
CA LEU A 10 20.36 -33.74 46.28
C LEU A 10 21.09 -34.85 45.50
N LEU A 11 22.36 -35.12 45.83
CA LEU A 11 23.13 -36.19 45.19
C LEU A 11 22.46 -37.56 45.34
N ARG A 12 21.97 -37.90 46.55
CA ARG A 12 21.22 -39.15 46.79
C ARG A 12 19.91 -39.19 46.00
N THR A 13 19.23 -38.05 45.87
CA THR A 13 17.98 -37.94 45.09
C THR A 13 18.24 -38.20 43.60
N GLU A 14 19.32 -37.64 43.04
CA GLU A 14 19.72 -37.87 41.65
C GLU A 14 20.12 -39.33 41.38
N GLU A 15 20.88 -39.96 42.28
CA GLU A 15 21.30 -41.37 42.16
C GLU A 15 20.10 -42.31 42.14
N THR A 16 19.19 -42.12 43.09
CA THR A 16 17.99 -42.95 43.21
C THR A 16 17.03 -42.73 42.04
N PHE A 17 16.89 -41.49 41.57
CA PHE A 17 16.04 -41.16 40.43
C PHE A 17 16.60 -41.69 39.12
N SER A 18 17.91 -41.53 38.85
CA SER A 18 18.56 -42.09 37.65
C SER A 18 18.42 -43.62 37.58
N ALA A 19 18.64 -44.32 38.70
CA ALA A 19 18.38 -45.77 38.78
C ALA A 19 16.92 -46.14 38.51
N CYS A 20 15.96 -45.31 38.94
CA CYS A 20 14.55 -45.47 38.64
C CYS A 20 14.26 -45.31 37.14
N LEU A 21 14.81 -44.28 36.49
CA LEU A 21 14.67 -44.03 35.05
C LEU A 21 15.22 -45.20 34.21
N ALA A 22 16.37 -45.75 34.59
CA ALA A 22 16.96 -46.92 33.94
C ALA A 22 16.04 -48.16 33.98
N ARG A 23 15.38 -48.37 35.12
CA ARG A 23 14.40 -49.45 35.29
C ARG A 23 13.14 -49.19 34.46
N ILE A 24 12.62 -47.96 34.44
CA ILE A 24 11.47 -47.56 33.61
C ILE A 24 11.76 -47.80 32.12
N ASN A 25 12.94 -47.40 31.63
CA ASN A 25 13.31 -47.60 30.24
C ASN A 25 13.32 -49.10 29.86
N THR A 26 13.93 -49.92 30.71
CA THR A 26 14.14 -51.36 30.43
C THR A 26 12.84 -52.16 30.52
N ILE A 27 12.03 -51.89 31.55
CA ILE A 27 10.84 -52.69 31.87
C ILE A 27 9.59 -52.18 31.15
N VAL A 28 9.53 -50.88 30.84
CA VAL A 28 8.31 -50.21 30.35
C VAL A 28 8.49 -49.65 28.94
N LEU A 29 9.42 -48.72 28.71
CA LEU A 29 9.52 -48.00 27.42
C LEU A 29 9.99 -48.89 26.27
N LYS A 30 11.08 -49.66 26.44
CA LYS A 30 11.57 -50.56 25.38
C LYS A 30 10.50 -51.57 24.91
N PRO A 31 9.80 -52.28 25.81
CA PRO A 31 8.72 -53.18 25.38
C PRO A 31 7.53 -52.49 24.72
N LEU A 32 7.17 -51.27 25.15
CA LEU A 32 6.10 -50.46 24.57
C LEU A 32 6.37 -50.08 23.11
N LEU A 33 7.62 -49.76 22.76
CA LEU A 33 8.01 -49.31 21.42
C LEU A 33 8.21 -50.43 20.41
N GLN A 34 8.46 -51.67 20.88
CA GLN A 34 8.65 -52.85 20.05
C GLN A 34 7.34 -53.46 19.50
N ALA A 35 6.24 -52.72 19.48
CA ALA A 35 4.94 -53.20 18.98
C ALA A 35 4.66 -52.53 17.63
N GLU A 36 4.64 -53.28 16.53
CA GLU A 36 4.24 -52.75 15.22
C GLU A 36 2.70 -52.71 15.11
N PRO A 37 2.08 -51.53 14.93
CA PRO A 37 0.65 -51.41 14.76
C PRO A 37 0.22 -51.67 13.31
N TYR A 38 -0.82 -52.48 13.11
CA TYR A 38 -1.40 -52.75 11.79
C TYR A 38 -2.25 -51.58 11.23
N GLU A 39 -2.82 -50.74 12.11
CA GLU A 39 -3.75 -49.65 11.74
C GLU A 39 -3.09 -48.26 11.72
N GLN A 40 -3.57 -47.36 10.87
CA GLN A 40 -3.04 -45.98 10.72
C GLN A 40 -3.11 -45.17 12.02
N LYS A 41 -4.23 -45.23 12.76
CA LYS A 41 -4.39 -44.60 14.09
C LYS A 41 -3.40 -45.17 15.11
N GLY A 42 -3.05 -46.45 14.98
CA GLY A 42 -1.99 -47.08 15.77
C GLY A 42 -0.59 -46.57 15.41
N LYS A 43 -0.31 -46.27 14.13
CA LYS A 43 0.97 -45.68 13.68
C LYS A 43 1.16 -44.26 14.21
N ASP A 44 0.12 -43.44 14.22
CA ASP A 44 0.21 -42.07 14.76
C ASP A 44 0.37 -42.06 16.29
N ASN A 45 -0.30 -42.97 16.99
CA ASN A 45 -0.06 -43.20 18.42
C ASN A 45 1.38 -43.68 18.71
N LEU A 46 1.97 -44.51 17.84
CA LEU A 46 3.36 -44.95 17.96
C LEU A 46 4.34 -43.76 17.80
N LYS A 47 4.09 -42.83 16.86
CA LYS A 47 4.90 -41.60 16.72
C LYS A 47 4.89 -40.77 18.00
N LEU A 48 3.74 -40.61 18.65
CA LEU A 48 3.62 -39.90 19.92
C LEU A 48 4.39 -40.60 21.05
N LEU A 49 4.35 -41.94 21.09
CA LEU A 49 5.11 -42.73 22.06
C LEU A 49 6.63 -42.65 21.82
N LEU A 50 7.07 -42.60 20.56
CA LEU A 50 8.47 -42.36 20.21
C LEU A 50 8.92 -40.96 20.65
N LEU A 51 8.10 -39.93 20.38
CA LEU A 51 8.37 -38.58 20.87
C LEU A 51 8.44 -38.54 22.40
N LEU A 52 7.54 -39.24 23.09
CA LEU A 52 7.58 -39.35 24.55
C LEU A 52 8.88 -40.00 25.04
N ASN A 53 9.36 -41.02 24.32
CA ASN A 53 10.63 -41.68 24.61
C ASN A 53 11.82 -40.73 24.42
N ASP A 54 11.82 -39.93 23.36
CA ASP A 54 12.88 -38.93 23.13
C ASP A 54 12.91 -37.88 24.24
N ARG A 55 11.72 -37.39 24.67
CA ARG A 55 11.61 -36.45 25.80
C ARG A 55 12.01 -37.10 27.12
N PHE A 56 11.73 -38.39 27.31
CA PHE A 56 12.16 -39.16 28.47
C PHE A 56 13.70 -39.25 28.53
N HIS A 57 14.35 -39.56 27.40
CA HIS A 57 15.81 -39.62 27.33
C HIS A 57 16.45 -38.25 27.53
N ALA A 58 15.88 -37.18 26.98
CA ALA A 58 16.38 -35.82 27.24
C ALA A 58 16.35 -35.46 28.74
N LEU A 59 15.32 -35.90 29.47
CA LEU A 59 15.22 -35.73 30.91
C LEU A 59 16.24 -36.59 31.67
N TRP A 60 16.44 -37.83 31.22
CA TRP A 60 17.43 -38.73 31.79
C TRP A 60 18.86 -38.19 31.58
N ASP A 61 19.22 -37.75 30.38
CA ASP A 61 20.51 -37.14 30.08
C ASP A 61 20.78 -35.92 30.96
N LEU A 62 19.77 -35.08 31.20
CA LEU A 62 19.87 -33.92 32.08
C LEU A 62 20.10 -34.33 33.55
N THR A 63 19.38 -35.36 34.01
CA THR A 63 19.53 -35.94 35.35
C THR A 63 20.94 -36.52 35.54
N GLU A 64 21.47 -37.23 34.54
CA GLU A 64 22.83 -37.77 34.57
C GLU A 64 23.91 -36.67 34.48
N GLU A 65 23.70 -35.62 33.67
CA GLU A 65 24.59 -34.46 33.61
C GLU A 65 24.69 -33.78 34.99
N ASN A 66 23.55 -33.60 35.67
CA ASN A 66 23.50 -33.06 37.04
C ASN A 66 24.21 -33.98 38.03
N HIS A 67 23.87 -35.28 38.03
CA HIS A 67 24.48 -36.28 38.90
C HIS A 67 26.01 -36.34 38.75
N ARG A 68 26.53 -36.42 37.52
CA ARG A 68 27.99 -36.48 37.26
C ARG A 68 28.71 -35.22 37.74
N THR A 69 28.07 -34.06 37.59
CA THR A 69 28.66 -32.78 38.02
C THR A 69 28.72 -32.69 39.54
N LEU A 70 27.63 -33.02 40.24
CA LEU A 70 27.59 -33.08 41.70
C LEU A 70 28.62 -34.09 42.23
N LYS A 71 28.67 -35.30 41.68
CA LYS A 71 29.61 -36.35 42.09
C LYS A 71 31.07 -35.95 41.91
N ARG A 72 31.42 -35.27 40.81
CA ARG A 72 32.79 -34.77 40.57
C ARG A 72 33.22 -33.78 41.65
N LYS A 73 32.33 -32.85 42.03
CA LYS A 73 32.60 -31.83 43.06
C LYS A 73 32.76 -32.43 44.44
N PHE A 74 31.92 -33.41 44.80
CA PHE A 74 32.05 -34.17 46.06
C PHE A 74 33.36 -34.97 46.15
N SER A 75 33.86 -35.52 45.04
CA SER A 75 35.13 -36.27 45.01
C SER A 75 36.38 -35.39 45.22
N ILE A 76 36.31 -34.08 44.96
CA ILE A 76 37.45 -33.14 45.05
C ILE A 76 37.51 -32.43 46.43
N SER A 77 36.49 -32.61 47.29
CA SER A 77 36.38 -31.94 48.61
C SER A 77 36.43 -30.40 48.57
N GLU A 78 36.06 -29.78 47.44
CA GLU A 78 35.89 -28.33 47.31
C GLU A 78 34.60 -27.85 48.02
N PRO A 79 34.57 -26.63 48.59
CA PRO A 79 33.34 -26.04 49.11
C PRO A 79 32.35 -25.77 47.97
N LEU A 80 31.13 -26.33 48.07
CA LEU A 80 30.05 -26.10 47.09
C LEU A 80 29.65 -24.63 47.04
N CYS A 81 29.69 -24.01 45.86
CA CYS A 81 29.11 -22.70 45.58
C CYS A 81 27.70 -22.88 45.00
N LEU A 82 26.82 -21.88 45.17
CA LEU A 82 25.47 -21.91 44.58
C LEU A 82 25.49 -21.97 43.05
N GLN A 83 26.57 -21.52 42.42
CA GLN A 83 26.82 -21.62 40.99
C GLN A 83 27.04 -23.06 40.51
N ASP A 84 27.38 -23.98 41.41
CA ASP A 84 27.56 -25.41 41.11
C ASP A 84 26.23 -26.19 41.10
N LEU A 85 25.13 -25.58 41.57
CA LEU A 85 23.79 -26.18 41.53
C LEU A 85 23.12 -25.93 40.17
N TYR A 86 23.22 -26.92 39.28
CA TYR A 86 22.62 -26.85 37.94
C TYR A 86 21.11 -26.60 37.94
N ILE A 87 20.41 -27.01 38.99
CA ILE A 87 18.97 -26.80 39.17
C ILE A 87 18.64 -25.31 39.35
N LEU A 88 19.58 -24.51 39.87
CA LEU A 88 19.47 -23.06 39.99
C LEU A 88 19.96 -22.37 38.72
N TRP A 89 21.14 -22.73 38.22
CA TRP A 89 21.79 -22.00 37.12
C TRP A 89 21.29 -22.39 35.72
N LYS A 90 20.88 -23.64 35.52
CA LYS A 90 20.21 -24.13 34.31
C LYS A 90 18.71 -24.40 34.55
N GLY A 91 18.09 -23.70 35.51
CA GLY A 91 16.69 -23.89 35.90
C GLY A 91 15.72 -23.85 34.72
N ASP A 92 15.90 -22.93 33.78
CA ASP A 92 15.04 -22.81 32.58
C ASP A 92 15.09 -24.06 31.68
N ARG A 93 16.25 -24.71 31.56
CA ARG A 93 16.42 -25.95 30.79
C ARG A 93 15.69 -27.12 31.47
N PHE A 94 15.75 -27.20 32.81
CA PHE A 94 14.96 -28.16 33.59
C PHE A 94 13.47 -27.93 33.40
N LEU A 95 13.00 -26.69 33.62
CA LEU A 95 11.59 -26.33 33.43
C LEU A 95 11.09 -26.72 32.03
N SER A 96 11.83 -26.34 30.98
CA SER A 96 11.48 -26.63 29.59
C SER A 96 11.39 -28.13 29.29
N ILE A 97 12.35 -28.95 29.73
CA ILE A 97 12.35 -30.39 29.47
C ILE A 97 11.21 -31.10 30.21
N TYR A 98 10.95 -30.74 31.47
CA TYR A 98 9.82 -31.28 32.22
C TYR A 98 8.48 -30.86 31.59
N ILE A 99 8.32 -29.60 31.18
CA ILE A 99 7.13 -29.11 30.47
C ILE A 99 6.92 -29.90 29.17
N GLN A 100 7.96 -30.05 28.34
CA GLN A 100 7.89 -30.82 27.10
C GLN A 100 7.51 -32.29 27.33
N TYR A 101 8.08 -32.92 28.35
CA TYR A 101 7.76 -34.31 28.71
C TYR A 101 6.29 -34.44 29.09
N PHE A 102 5.81 -33.63 30.03
CA PHE A 102 4.44 -33.75 30.53
C PHE A 102 3.38 -33.30 29.52
N VAL A 103 3.68 -32.35 28.63
CA VAL A 103 2.81 -32.03 27.49
C VAL A 103 2.70 -33.22 26.54
N THR A 104 3.83 -33.83 26.15
CA THR A 104 3.84 -35.02 25.28
C THR A 104 3.13 -36.20 25.94
N PHE A 105 3.37 -36.41 27.24
CA PHE A 105 2.72 -37.44 28.02
C PHE A 105 1.20 -37.25 28.03
N ALA A 106 0.75 -36.02 28.28
CA ALA A 106 -0.67 -35.69 28.25
C ALA A 106 -1.28 -35.90 26.85
N ASN A 107 -0.55 -35.62 25.77
CA ASN A 107 -1.02 -35.92 24.40
C ASN A 107 -1.29 -37.43 24.24
N CYS A 108 -0.39 -38.29 24.72
CA CYS A 108 -0.57 -39.74 24.73
C CYS A 108 -1.78 -40.19 25.56
N VAL A 109 -2.09 -39.49 26.66
CA VAL A 109 -3.28 -39.77 27.49
C VAL A 109 -4.57 -39.43 26.75
N VAL A 110 -4.63 -38.26 26.11
CA VAL A 110 -5.84 -37.78 25.40
C VAL A 110 -6.25 -38.74 24.28
N VAL A 111 -5.29 -39.23 23.48
CA VAL A 111 -5.57 -40.17 22.38
C VAL A 111 -5.68 -41.63 22.81
N GLN A 112 -5.66 -41.90 24.13
CA GLN A 112 -5.71 -43.26 24.69
C GLN A 112 -4.55 -44.16 24.20
N GLY A 113 -3.38 -43.55 23.93
CA GLY A 113 -2.21 -44.24 23.38
C GLY A 113 -1.73 -45.38 24.27
N PHE A 114 -1.76 -45.20 25.60
CA PHE A 114 -1.40 -46.25 26.55
C PHE A 114 -2.41 -47.40 26.58
N ASP A 115 -3.70 -47.12 26.44
CA ASP A 115 -4.74 -48.15 26.39
C ASP A 115 -4.60 -49.00 25.12
N GLN A 116 -4.27 -48.39 23.99
CA GLN A 116 -4.01 -49.11 22.74
C GLN A 116 -2.69 -49.90 22.79
N ALA A 117 -1.61 -49.31 23.31
CA ALA A 117 -0.34 -50.00 23.47
C ALA A 117 -0.43 -51.19 24.44
N ALA A 118 -1.23 -51.07 25.49
CA ALA A 118 -1.52 -52.17 26.41
C ALA A 118 -2.29 -53.32 25.73
N LYS A 119 -3.21 -53.01 24.81
CA LYS A 119 -3.94 -54.02 24.02
C LYS A 119 -3.02 -54.75 23.05
N ASN A 120 -2.17 -54.03 22.32
CA ASN A 120 -1.29 -54.59 21.28
C ASN A 120 -0.30 -55.64 21.83
N LYS A 121 0.09 -55.54 23.11
CA LYS A 121 0.97 -56.51 23.79
C LYS A 121 0.34 -57.09 25.07
N SER A 122 -0.94 -57.42 25.01
CA SER A 122 -1.70 -57.83 26.20
C SER A 122 -1.11 -59.04 26.95
N GLU A 123 -0.51 -60.00 26.26
CA GLU A 123 0.13 -61.18 26.88
C GLU A 123 1.43 -60.83 27.61
N PHE A 124 2.27 -59.97 27.02
CA PHE A 124 3.51 -59.49 27.65
C PHE A 124 3.21 -58.72 28.94
N TRP A 125 2.19 -57.86 28.94
CA TRP A 125 1.84 -57.08 30.12
C TRP A 125 1.20 -57.92 31.23
N LYS A 126 0.52 -59.03 30.89
CA LYS A 126 0.01 -59.99 31.86
C LYS A 126 1.15 -60.68 32.61
N THR A 127 2.22 -61.07 31.93
CA THR A 127 3.41 -61.71 32.55
C THR A 127 4.26 -60.71 33.35
N HIS A 128 4.32 -59.45 32.93
CA HIS A 128 5.12 -58.39 33.59
C HIS A 128 4.34 -57.58 34.64
N LYS A 129 3.09 -57.95 34.97
CA LYS A 129 2.24 -57.23 35.94
C LYS A 129 2.88 -57.15 37.34
N THR A 130 3.63 -58.17 37.75
CA THR A 130 4.35 -58.18 39.05
C THR A 130 5.53 -57.20 39.08
N ALA A 131 6.26 -57.05 37.96
CA ALA A 131 7.35 -56.08 37.83
C ALA A 131 6.84 -54.63 37.84
N LEU A 132 5.68 -54.37 37.23
CA LEU A 132 5.02 -53.05 37.29
C LEU A 132 4.61 -52.66 38.72
N LYS A 133 4.17 -53.64 39.53
CA LYS A 133 3.85 -53.41 40.96
C LYS A 133 5.06 -53.02 41.80
N GLN A 134 6.28 -53.43 41.43
CA GLN A 134 7.50 -53.08 42.18
C GLN A 134 7.84 -51.59 42.11
N PHE A 135 7.25 -50.83 41.19
CA PHE A 135 7.43 -49.39 41.11
C PHE A 135 6.51 -48.61 42.07
N LEU A 136 5.42 -49.20 42.56
CA LEU A 136 4.36 -48.49 43.27
C LEU A 136 3.75 -49.36 44.38
N ALA A 137 3.92 -48.95 45.64
CA ALA A 137 3.42 -49.66 46.82
C ALA A 137 1.88 -49.71 46.91
N ASP A 138 1.17 -48.81 46.21
CA ASP A 138 -0.26 -48.55 46.36
C ASP A 138 -1.19 -49.43 45.50
N PHE A 139 -0.68 -50.46 44.79
CA PHE A 139 -1.46 -51.21 43.78
C PHE A 139 -2.05 -52.54 44.30
N THR A 140 -3.39 -52.66 44.27
CA THR A 140 -4.15 -53.91 44.52
C THR A 140 -4.23 -54.81 43.27
N SER A 141 -4.66 -56.07 43.41
CA SER A 141 -4.78 -57.07 42.33
C SER A 141 -5.68 -56.66 41.16
N GLU A 142 -6.62 -55.71 41.38
CA GLU A 142 -7.68 -55.28 40.45
C GLU A 142 -7.26 -54.16 39.48
N THR A 143 -6.07 -53.59 39.65
CA THR A 143 -5.58 -52.49 38.84
C THR A 143 -5.34 -52.89 37.37
N SER A 144 -5.85 -52.09 36.44
CA SER A 144 -5.72 -52.34 35.00
C SER A 144 -4.32 -51.96 34.49
N ILE A 145 -3.84 -52.69 33.49
CA ILE A 145 -2.51 -52.47 32.88
C ILE A 145 -2.35 -51.03 32.34
N PRO A 146 -3.33 -50.42 31.65
CA PRO A 146 -3.21 -49.04 31.19
C PRO A 146 -3.02 -48.04 32.34
N VAL A 147 -3.71 -48.24 33.48
CA VAL A 147 -3.57 -47.39 34.67
C VAL A 147 -2.20 -47.59 35.31
N ALA A 148 -1.67 -48.81 35.33
CA ALA A 148 -0.32 -49.09 35.81
C ALA A 148 0.74 -48.40 34.93
N LEU A 149 0.65 -48.52 33.61
CA LEU A 149 1.56 -47.86 32.66
C LEU A 149 1.52 -46.34 32.78
N HIS A 150 0.31 -45.77 32.84
CA HIS A 150 0.10 -44.35 33.09
C HIS A 150 0.80 -43.90 34.39
N THR A 151 0.64 -44.66 35.47
CA THR A 151 1.14 -44.25 36.79
C THR A 151 2.67 -44.36 36.90
N VAL A 152 3.26 -45.43 36.37
CA VAL A 152 4.72 -45.64 36.39
C VAL A 152 5.46 -44.55 35.61
N LEU A 153 4.87 -44.04 34.52
CA LEU A 153 5.50 -43.07 33.65
C LEU A 153 5.37 -41.61 34.12
N HIS A 154 4.48 -41.27 35.04
CA HIS A 154 4.34 -39.87 35.50
C HIS A 154 4.69 -39.67 36.98
N LYS A 155 4.37 -40.63 37.86
CA LYS A 155 4.49 -40.45 39.33
C LYS A 155 5.93 -40.26 39.79
N PRO A 156 6.92 -41.09 39.37
CA PRO A 156 8.32 -40.90 39.78
C PRO A 156 8.90 -39.53 39.39
N LEU A 157 8.54 -39.04 38.20
CA LEU A 157 8.99 -37.73 37.70
C LEU A 157 8.33 -36.57 38.45
N ARG A 158 7.04 -36.70 38.78
CA ARG A 158 6.32 -35.72 39.61
C ARG A 158 6.89 -35.65 41.03
N ASP A 159 7.14 -36.81 41.62
CA ASP A 159 7.72 -36.92 42.96
C ASP A 159 9.12 -36.30 43.00
N HIS A 160 9.91 -36.47 41.94
CA HIS A 160 11.22 -35.84 41.80
C HIS A 160 11.17 -34.30 41.77
N VAL A 161 10.25 -33.70 41.00
CA VAL A 161 10.03 -32.24 41.02
C VAL A 161 9.63 -31.74 42.41
N GLN A 162 8.83 -32.53 43.14
CA GLN A 162 8.47 -32.23 44.52
C GLN A 162 9.70 -32.29 45.46
N GLN A 163 10.61 -33.25 45.29
CA GLN A 163 11.85 -33.31 46.05
C GLN A 163 12.74 -32.09 45.78
N TYR A 164 12.85 -31.65 44.52
CA TYR A 164 13.57 -30.42 44.19
C TYR A 164 13.00 -29.19 44.89
N ALA A 165 11.68 -28.98 44.84
CA ALA A 165 11.04 -27.86 45.53
C ALA A 165 11.30 -27.90 47.06
N LEU A 166 11.25 -29.09 47.67
CA LEU A 166 11.52 -29.27 49.11
C LEU A 166 12.98 -29.00 49.48
N ILE A 167 13.94 -29.53 48.70
CA ILE A 167 15.38 -29.32 48.92
C ILE A 167 15.73 -27.84 48.76
N LEU A 168 15.21 -27.16 47.71
CA LEU A 168 15.43 -25.73 47.49
C LEU A 168 14.81 -24.87 48.60
N THR A 169 13.65 -25.25 49.11
CA THR A 169 13.01 -24.54 50.25
C THR A 169 13.87 -24.66 51.51
N ARG A 170 14.34 -25.88 51.84
CA ARG A 170 15.26 -26.11 52.98
C ARG A 170 16.59 -25.36 52.82
N LEU A 171 17.13 -25.31 51.60
CA LEU A 171 18.31 -24.51 51.28
C LEU A 171 18.05 -23.01 51.51
N SER A 172 16.90 -22.50 51.09
CA SER A 172 16.53 -21.09 51.29
C SER A 172 16.38 -20.70 52.76
N GLU A 173 15.93 -21.63 53.61
CA GLU A 173 15.79 -21.45 55.06
C GLU A 173 17.15 -21.49 55.78
N ALA A 174 18.09 -22.27 55.26
CA ALA A 174 19.44 -22.41 55.78
C ALA A 174 20.39 -21.24 55.44
N ILE A 175 20.10 -20.49 54.38
CA ILE A 175 20.91 -19.33 53.94
C ILE A 175 20.46 -18.07 54.72
N GLY A 176 21.43 -17.30 55.23
CA GLY A 176 21.18 -16.01 55.90
C GLY A 176 20.54 -14.94 54.97
N LYS A 177 20.33 -13.71 55.46
CA LYS A 177 19.87 -12.61 54.58
C LYS A 177 21.00 -12.23 53.60
N SER A 178 20.99 -12.80 52.40
CA SER A 178 21.93 -12.55 51.30
C SER A 178 21.19 -12.54 49.95
N PRO A 179 21.72 -11.91 48.89
CA PRO A 179 21.12 -11.94 47.54
C PRO A 179 20.94 -13.37 46.99
N ASP A 180 21.83 -14.27 47.40
CA ASP A 180 21.75 -15.70 47.13
C ASP A 180 20.45 -16.36 47.61
N ARG A 181 19.90 -15.89 48.74
CA ARG A 181 18.62 -16.39 49.26
C ARG A 181 17.46 -16.04 48.34
N GLU A 182 17.49 -14.88 47.69
CA GLU A 182 16.44 -14.45 46.75
C GLU A 182 16.45 -15.32 45.49
N LEU A 183 17.64 -15.67 44.98
CA LEU A 183 17.79 -16.59 43.83
C LEU A 183 17.24 -17.99 44.14
N VAL A 184 17.61 -18.56 45.29
CA VAL A 184 17.12 -19.90 45.71
C VAL A 184 15.61 -19.86 45.98
N THR A 185 15.09 -18.79 46.58
CA THR A 185 13.65 -18.62 46.82
C THR A 185 12.88 -18.49 45.50
N SER A 186 13.43 -17.74 44.53
CA SER A 186 12.86 -17.63 43.18
C SER A 186 12.82 -18.99 42.48
N ALA A 187 13.91 -19.75 42.51
CA ALA A 187 13.95 -21.10 41.94
C ALA A 187 12.96 -22.04 42.63
N ALA A 188 12.89 -22.04 43.97
CA ALA A 188 11.91 -22.84 44.72
C ALA A 188 10.47 -22.53 44.29
N LYS A 189 10.13 -21.24 44.09
CA LYS A 189 8.84 -20.82 43.54
C LYS A 189 8.61 -21.34 42.11
N GLN A 190 9.62 -21.34 41.25
CA GLN A 190 9.51 -21.86 39.88
C GLN A 190 9.24 -23.38 39.85
N TYR A 191 9.93 -24.17 40.68
CA TYR A 191 9.66 -25.62 40.77
C TYR A 191 8.31 -25.92 41.44
N ALA A 192 7.84 -25.08 42.37
CA ALA A 192 6.48 -25.16 42.90
C ALA A 192 5.42 -24.85 41.82
N LYS A 193 5.65 -23.84 40.99
CA LYS A 193 4.83 -23.54 39.80
C LYS A 193 4.85 -24.71 38.81
N LEU A 194 6.00 -25.34 38.58
CA LEU A 194 6.13 -26.54 37.74
C LEU A 194 5.30 -27.71 38.28
N LYS A 195 5.32 -27.95 39.58
CA LYS A 195 4.48 -28.99 40.20
C LYS A 195 2.98 -28.74 39.99
N SER A 196 2.55 -27.48 40.15
CA SER A 196 1.16 -27.08 39.91
C SER A 196 0.78 -27.27 38.43
N PHE A 197 1.64 -26.81 37.51
CA PHE A 197 1.49 -27.01 36.07
C PHE A 197 1.34 -28.48 35.69
N ILE A 198 2.25 -29.34 36.16
CA ILE A 198 2.22 -30.79 35.87
C ILE A 198 0.90 -31.40 36.33
N SER A 199 0.45 -31.07 37.54
CA SER A 199 -0.79 -31.62 38.09
C SER A 199 -1.98 -31.20 37.22
N GLN A 200 -2.05 -29.93 36.85
CA GLN A 200 -3.11 -29.41 35.98
C GLN A 200 -3.10 -30.03 34.58
N VAL A 201 -1.94 -30.14 33.92
CA VAL A 201 -1.84 -30.72 32.57
C VAL A 201 -2.33 -32.17 32.56
N LEU A 202 -2.04 -32.93 33.62
CA LEU A 202 -2.50 -34.30 33.79
C LEU A 202 -4.00 -34.38 34.08
N ASP A 203 -4.52 -33.50 34.93
CA ASP A 203 -5.95 -33.42 35.26
C ASP A 203 -6.78 -33.10 34.03
N GLU A 204 -6.39 -32.07 33.25
CA GLU A 204 -7.04 -31.70 31.98
C GLU A 204 -6.99 -32.85 30.95
N ALA A 205 -5.86 -33.56 30.84
CA ALA A 205 -5.75 -34.71 29.94
C ALA A 205 -6.66 -35.87 30.37
N CYS A 206 -6.76 -36.13 31.68
CA CYS A 206 -7.67 -37.14 32.23
C CYS A 206 -9.14 -36.77 32.00
N LEU A 207 -9.51 -35.49 32.21
CA LEU A 207 -10.85 -34.97 31.93
C LEU A 207 -11.20 -35.12 30.45
N THR A 208 -10.27 -34.76 29.57
CA THR A 208 -10.42 -34.89 28.11
C THR A 208 -10.59 -36.36 27.70
N LYS A 209 -9.78 -37.27 28.26
CA LYS A 209 -9.93 -38.72 28.05
C LYS A 209 -11.28 -39.24 28.54
N ALA A 210 -11.79 -38.75 29.67
CA ALA A 210 -13.09 -39.13 30.21
C ALA A 210 -14.24 -38.62 29.32
N LEU A 211 -14.10 -37.41 28.76
CA LEU A 211 -15.05 -36.84 27.81
C LEU A 211 -15.28 -37.78 26.61
N TRP A 212 -14.22 -38.35 26.03
CA TRP A 212 -14.31 -39.26 24.88
C TRP A 212 -15.14 -40.52 25.15
N LYS A 213 -15.20 -40.99 26.40
CA LYS A 213 -16.08 -42.10 26.80
C LYS A 213 -17.54 -41.68 26.91
N SER A 214 -17.78 -40.40 27.20
CA SER A 214 -19.12 -39.81 27.29
C SER A 214 -19.70 -39.39 25.93
N LEU A 215 -18.84 -39.26 24.90
CA LEU A 215 -19.21 -38.93 23.53
C LEU A 215 -19.31 -40.21 22.69
N GLY A 216 -20.18 -40.21 21.68
CA GLY A 216 -20.27 -41.32 20.72
C GLY A 216 -19.01 -41.42 19.84
N HIS A 217 -18.72 -42.62 19.32
CA HIS A 217 -17.50 -42.89 18.53
C HIS A 217 -17.29 -41.90 17.36
N LYS A 218 -18.37 -41.51 16.67
CA LYS A 218 -18.33 -40.54 15.55
C LYS A 218 -17.78 -39.17 15.96
N LEU A 219 -18.26 -38.62 17.08
CA LEU A 219 -17.80 -37.31 17.58
C LEU A 219 -16.38 -37.39 18.12
N THR A 220 -16.04 -38.51 18.78
CA THR A 220 -14.68 -38.75 19.27
C THR A 220 -13.67 -38.80 18.12
N ASP A 221 -13.97 -39.46 17.00
CA ASP A 221 -13.04 -39.48 15.86
C ASP A 221 -12.87 -38.11 15.20
N LEU A 222 -13.89 -37.24 15.23
CA LEU A 222 -13.81 -35.87 14.68
C LEU A 222 -13.05 -34.91 15.60
N LEU A 223 -13.22 -35.03 16.92
CA LEU A 223 -12.72 -34.05 17.89
C LEU A 223 -11.44 -34.48 18.61
N CYS A 224 -11.04 -35.75 18.55
CA CYS A 224 -9.88 -36.25 19.27
C CYS A 224 -8.57 -35.86 18.56
N VAL A 225 -7.97 -34.76 19.00
CA VAL A 225 -6.64 -34.29 18.59
C VAL A 225 -5.68 -34.42 19.80
N PRO A 226 -4.42 -34.86 19.63
CA PRO A 226 -3.50 -35.09 20.75
C PRO A 226 -3.26 -33.84 21.62
N GLU A 227 -3.16 -32.67 21.01
CA GLU A 227 -2.85 -31.41 21.68
C GLU A 227 -4.04 -30.80 22.41
N ARG A 228 -5.27 -31.19 22.03
CA ARG A 228 -6.52 -30.59 22.52
C ARG A 228 -6.81 -30.93 23.98
N ARG A 229 -7.29 -29.97 24.75
CA ARG A 229 -7.62 -30.10 26.18
C ARG A 229 -8.97 -29.49 26.50
N LEU A 230 -9.79 -30.23 27.24
CA LEU A 230 -11.08 -29.77 27.73
C LEU A 230 -10.88 -28.81 28.91
N LEU A 231 -11.36 -27.57 28.77
CA LEU A 231 -11.33 -26.55 29.81
C LEU A 231 -12.66 -26.46 30.58
N GLU A 232 -13.78 -26.64 29.89
CA GLU A 232 -15.10 -26.69 30.52
C GLU A 232 -16.14 -27.46 29.70
N ASP A 233 -17.09 -28.07 30.41
CA ASP A 233 -18.22 -28.79 29.85
C ASP A 233 -19.53 -28.28 30.46
N SER A 234 -20.49 -27.92 29.60
CA SER A 234 -21.83 -27.50 30.01
C SER A 234 -22.58 -28.50 30.90
N LYS A 235 -22.21 -29.79 30.93
CA LYS A 235 -22.76 -30.74 31.92
C LYS A 235 -22.39 -30.39 33.36
N ASN A 236 -21.22 -29.80 33.56
CA ASN A 236 -20.73 -29.39 34.88
C ASN A 236 -21.20 -27.98 35.23
N LEU A 237 -21.17 -27.06 34.26
CA LEU A 237 -21.72 -25.69 34.38
C LEU A 237 -22.76 -25.42 33.28
N PRO A 238 -24.07 -25.61 33.56
CA PRO A 238 -25.13 -25.49 32.56
C PRO A 238 -25.24 -24.11 31.89
N VAL A 239 -25.12 -24.10 30.56
CA VAL A 239 -25.42 -22.97 29.68
C VAL A 239 -26.24 -23.45 28.49
N PHE A 240 -27.13 -22.59 27.99
CA PHE A 240 -28.03 -22.88 26.88
C PHE A 240 -27.79 -21.89 25.76
N THR A 241 -27.80 -22.33 24.51
CA THR A 241 -27.78 -21.39 23.38
C THR A 241 -29.21 -20.94 23.06
N SER A 242 -29.36 -19.73 22.51
CA SER A 242 -30.64 -19.25 21.97
C SER A 242 -30.97 -19.87 20.61
N VAL A 243 -29.98 -20.44 19.91
CA VAL A 243 -30.10 -20.97 18.55
C VAL A 243 -30.18 -22.51 18.59
N GLY A 244 -31.39 -23.05 18.43
CA GLY A 244 -31.65 -24.49 18.31
C GLY A 244 -31.58 -25.27 19.63
N ARG A 245 -31.97 -26.56 19.61
CA ARG A 245 -31.77 -27.48 20.75
C ARG A 245 -30.29 -27.90 20.80
N THR A 246 -29.42 -27.05 21.32
CA THR A 246 -28.05 -27.48 21.67
C THR A 246 -28.10 -28.31 22.95
N ASP A 247 -27.58 -29.53 22.86
CA ASP A 247 -27.60 -30.48 23.96
C ASP A 247 -26.40 -30.32 24.89
N ARG A 248 -25.27 -29.79 24.38
CA ARG A 248 -24.02 -29.64 25.14
C ARG A 248 -23.08 -28.62 24.47
N VAL A 249 -22.50 -27.73 25.27
CA VAL A 249 -21.39 -26.83 24.91
C VAL A 249 -20.10 -27.35 25.53
N LEU A 250 -19.03 -27.43 24.73
CA LEU A 250 -17.69 -27.83 25.16
C LEU A 250 -16.69 -26.72 24.83
N LEU A 251 -15.91 -26.31 25.81
CA LEU A 251 -14.80 -25.37 25.63
C LEU A 251 -13.49 -26.13 25.70
N PHE A 252 -12.77 -26.18 24.59
CA PHE A 252 -11.39 -26.65 24.54
C PHE A 252 -10.41 -25.47 24.60
N ASP A 253 -9.11 -25.77 24.61
CA ASP A 253 -8.02 -24.79 24.56
C ASP A 253 -7.77 -24.22 23.15
N ASP A 254 -8.29 -24.85 22.11
CA ASP A 254 -8.16 -24.43 20.71
C ASP A 254 -9.50 -24.07 20.03
N ILE A 255 -10.59 -24.77 20.39
CA ILE A 255 -11.91 -24.61 19.76
C ILE A 255 -13.07 -24.54 20.78
N LEU A 256 -14.13 -23.83 20.41
CA LEU A 256 -15.45 -23.91 21.06
C LEU A 256 -16.36 -24.83 20.24
N VAL A 257 -17.03 -25.80 20.89
CA VAL A 257 -17.87 -26.79 20.21
C VAL A 257 -19.30 -26.77 20.73
N LEU A 258 -20.26 -26.68 19.82
CA LEU A 258 -21.70 -26.82 20.08
C LEU A 258 -22.17 -28.18 19.55
N ILE A 259 -22.75 -29.01 20.41
CA ILE A 259 -23.27 -30.35 20.04
C ILE A 259 -24.80 -30.30 19.95
N GLN A 260 -25.33 -30.83 18.84
CA GLN A 260 -26.76 -30.99 18.56
C GLN A 260 -27.00 -32.44 18.09
N GLY A 261 -27.48 -33.31 18.99
CA GLY A 261 -27.61 -34.74 18.72
C GLY A 261 -26.28 -35.39 18.30
N ASN A 262 -26.19 -35.84 17.04
CA ASN A 262 -25.00 -36.47 16.47
C ASN A 262 -24.12 -35.52 15.64
N ASN A 263 -24.50 -34.25 15.50
CA ASN A 263 -23.75 -33.22 14.78
C ASN A 263 -23.05 -32.28 15.77
N CYS A 264 -21.94 -31.69 15.35
CA CYS A 264 -21.28 -30.64 16.10
C CYS A 264 -20.82 -29.50 15.19
N GLN A 265 -20.94 -28.27 15.67
CA GLN A 265 -20.31 -27.08 15.10
C GLN A 265 -19.10 -26.72 15.94
N SER A 266 -17.98 -26.41 15.30
CA SER A 266 -16.72 -26.06 15.94
C SER A 266 -16.24 -24.68 15.48
N PHE A 267 -15.85 -23.83 16.43
CA PHE A 267 -15.36 -22.47 16.20
C PHE A 267 -13.92 -22.36 16.72
N ASP A 268 -12.99 -21.91 15.86
CA ASP A 268 -11.61 -21.62 16.27
C ASP A 268 -11.61 -20.45 17.26
N LEU A 269 -11.03 -20.64 18.44
CA LEU A 269 -11.02 -19.61 19.49
C LEU A 269 -10.29 -18.32 19.07
N LYS A 270 -9.34 -18.40 18.13
CA LYS A 270 -8.68 -17.20 17.59
C LYS A 270 -9.66 -16.25 16.90
N LEU A 271 -10.76 -16.81 16.38
CA LEU A 271 -11.83 -16.11 15.65
C LEU A 271 -13.09 -15.93 16.52
N VAL A 272 -12.98 -16.08 17.84
CA VAL A 272 -14.10 -15.88 18.77
C VAL A 272 -13.94 -14.58 19.54
N TRP A 273 -14.95 -13.71 19.47
CA TRP A 273 -15.08 -12.53 20.31
C TRP A 273 -16.18 -12.75 21.35
N VAL A 274 -15.95 -12.28 22.57
CA VAL A 274 -16.85 -12.44 23.70
C VAL A 274 -17.21 -11.05 24.19
N ASP A 275 -18.47 -10.67 24.01
CA ASP A 275 -18.99 -9.38 24.47
C ASP A 275 -19.62 -9.55 25.85
N GLY A 276 -19.02 -8.85 26.82
CA GLY A 276 -19.48 -8.77 28.21
C GLY A 276 -20.40 -7.59 28.49
N SER A 277 -20.39 -6.59 27.60
CA SER A 277 -21.19 -5.37 27.70
C SER A 277 -22.54 -5.62 27.03
N GLY A 278 -23.54 -5.98 27.83
CA GLY A 278 -24.91 -5.88 27.33
C GLY A 278 -25.14 -4.45 26.89
N SER A 279 -25.31 -4.21 25.59
CA SER A 279 -25.87 -2.95 25.13
C SER A 279 -27.11 -2.69 25.99
N GLU A 280 -27.22 -1.52 26.61
CA GLU A 280 -28.28 -1.18 27.57
C GLU A 280 -29.70 -1.15 26.96
N LYS A 281 -29.87 -1.70 25.75
CA LYS A 281 -31.11 -1.77 25.00
C LYS A 281 -31.70 -3.18 24.97
N LEU A 282 -31.93 -3.79 26.14
CA LEU A 282 -33.11 -4.63 26.43
C LEU A 282 -33.03 -5.14 27.88
N ALA A 283 -33.90 -4.65 28.75
CA ALA A 283 -33.90 -4.95 30.19
C ALA A 283 -34.21 -6.42 30.59
N SER A 284 -34.34 -7.34 29.62
CA SER A 284 -34.67 -8.76 29.86
C SER A 284 -33.48 -9.73 29.73
N GLU A 285 -32.31 -9.32 29.22
CA GLU A 285 -31.19 -10.22 28.89
C GLU A 285 -30.00 -10.12 29.86
N LYS A 286 -30.24 -10.05 31.18
CA LYS A 286 -29.15 -9.85 32.16
C LYS A 286 -28.20 -11.05 32.34
N GLN A 287 -28.51 -12.22 31.78
CA GLN A 287 -27.77 -13.48 32.01
C GLN A 287 -27.17 -14.14 30.76
N THR A 288 -27.03 -13.39 29.66
CA THR A 288 -26.46 -13.89 28.41
C THR A 288 -25.00 -13.44 28.23
N VAL A 289 -24.19 -14.29 27.58
CA VAL A 289 -22.86 -13.98 27.04
C VAL A 289 -22.99 -13.97 25.52
N HIS A 290 -22.63 -12.86 24.87
CA HIS A 290 -22.72 -12.72 23.43
C HIS A 290 -21.40 -13.17 22.79
N ILE A 291 -21.50 -14.12 21.86
CA ILE A 291 -20.37 -14.70 21.15
C ILE A 291 -20.49 -14.31 19.68
N VAL A 292 -19.42 -13.72 19.15
CA VAL A 292 -19.33 -13.30 17.75
C VAL A 292 -18.19 -14.05 17.07
N THR A 293 -18.48 -14.60 15.90
CA THR A 293 -17.54 -15.28 15.01
C THR A 293 -17.65 -14.68 13.60
N PRO A 294 -16.77 -15.03 12.64
CA PRO A 294 -16.81 -14.45 11.30
C PRO A 294 -18.13 -14.55 10.54
N GLU A 295 -18.90 -15.61 10.78
CA GLU A 295 -20.11 -15.93 10.03
C GLU A 295 -21.36 -16.05 10.91
N GLU A 296 -21.18 -16.26 12.21
CA GLU A 296 -22.27 -16.53 13.14
C GLU A 296 -22.11 -15.69 14.41
N ALA A 297 -23.24 -15.22 14.96
CA ALA A 297 -23.30 -14.63 16.29
C ALA A 297 -24.43 -15.31 17.08
N PHE A 298 -24.16 -15.67 18.33
CA PHE A 298 -25.11 -16.37 19.18
C PHE A 298 -24.90 -16.05 20.66
N PHE A 299 -25.89 -16.39 21.49
CA PHE A 299 -25.88 -16.10 22.92
C PHE A 299 -25.78 -17.38 23.75
N LEU A 300 -24.93 -17.38 24.77
CA LEU A 300 -24.93 -18.38 25.84
C LEU A 300 -25.71 -17.83 27.05
N SER A 301 -26.83 -18.45 27.38
CA SER A 301 -27.68 -18.12 28.51
C SER A 301 -27.34 -18.99 29.71
N ALA A 302 -27.00 -18.36 30.84
CA ALA A 302 -26.80 -19.05 32.12
C ALA A 302 -28.03 -18.85 33.03
N LYS A 303 -28.32 -19.80 33.92
CA LYS A 303 -29.43 -19.66 34.91
C LYS A 303 -29.10 -18.67 36.04
N GLU A 304 -27.81 -18.46 36.31
CA GLU A 304 -27.33 -17.63 37.41
C GLU A 304 -26.24 -16.66 36.93
N PRO A 305 -26.18 -15.43 37.47
CA PRO A 305 -25.16 -14.45 37.12
C PRO A 305 -23.73 -14.93 37.41
N ARG A 306 -23.54 -15.73 38.46
CA ARG A 306 -22.24 -16.31 38.81
C ARG A 306 -21.74 -17.28 37.73
N MET A 307 -22.63 -18.11 37.20
CA MET A 307 -22.31 -19.04 36.11
C MET A 307 -21.96 -18.29 34.82
N LYS A 308 -22.70 -17.21 34.49
CA LYS A 308 -22.36 -16.31 33.38
C LYS A 308 -20.93 -15.79 33.52
N ALA A 309 -20.59 -15.25 34.70
CA ALA A 309 -19.27 -14.67 34.95
C ALA A 309 -18.13 -15.70 34.81
N VAL A 310 -18.35 -16.93 35.30
CA VAL A 310 -17.36 -18.03 35.15
C VAL A 310 -17.16 -18.39 33.69
N TRP A 311 -18.24 -18.56 32.91
CA TRP A 311 -18.15 -18.87 31.48
C TRP A 311 -17.49 -17.76 30.68
N GLN A 312 -17.87 -16.51 30.91
CA GLN A 312 -17.26 -15.35 30.27
C GLN A 312 -15.76 -15.27 30.58
N TRP A 313 -15.37 -15.46 31.85
CA TRP A 313 -13.98 -15.48 32.24
C TRP A 313 -13.21 -16.62 31.58
N LYS A 314 -13.74 -17.85 31.60
CA LYS A 314 -13.10 -19.02 30.97
C LYS A 314 -12.93 -18.84 29.46
N LEU A 315 -13.94 -18.31 28.78
CA LEU A 315 -13.88 -18.02 27.34
C LEU A 315 -12.83 -16.96 27.03
N ASN A 316 -12.81 -15.84 27.76
CA ASN A 316 -11.80 -14.79 27.56
C ASN A 316 -10.38 -15.31 27.77
N GLN A 317 -10.17 -16.15 28.80
CA GLN A 317 -8.87 -16.77 29.04
C GLN A 317 -8.49 -17.75 27.92
N ALA A 318 -9.41 -18.61 27.48
CA ALA A 318 -9.15 -19.57 26.42
C ALA A 318 -8.83 -18.88 25.09
N VAL A 319 -9.58 -17.82 24.73
CA VAL A 319 -9.31 -17.00 23.53
C VAL A 319 -7.93 -16.36 23.62
N ARG A 320 -7.59 -15.71 24.74
CA ARG A 320 -6.26 -15.10 24.94
C ARG A 320 -5.13 -16.12 24.79
N GLN A 321 -5.29 -17.31 25.35
CA GLN A 321 -4.29 -18.38 25.23
C GLN A 321 -4.16 -18.90 23.80
N ALA A 322 -5.28 -19.10 23.09
CA ALA A 322 -5.28 -19.50 21.70
C ALA A 322 -4.57 -18.47 20.79
N LEU A 323 -4.73 -17.17 21.06
CA LEU A 323 -4.04 -16.10 20.35
C LEU A 323 -2.52 -16.10 20.59
N ASN A 324 -2.07 -16.40 21.81
CA ASN A 324 -0.65 -16.43 22.16
C ASN A 324 0.11 -17.67 21.62
N GLY A 325 -0.60 -18.74 21.23
CA GLY A 325 -0.03 -19.95 20.64
C GLY A 325 0.87 -20.78 21.57
N LYS A 326 0.95 -20.43 22.87
CA LYS A 326 1.67 -21.17 23.91
C LYS A 326 0.74 -21.38 25.10
N ARG A 327 0.81 -22.55 25.73
CA ARG A 327 0.21 -22.78 27.05
C ARG A 327 0.95 -21.93 28.07
N ASP A 328 0.22 -21.10 28.82
CA ASP A 328 0.80 -20.23 29.83
C ASP A 328 1.58 -21.05 30.89
N PHE A 329 2.71 -20.53 31.37
CA PHE A 329 3.44 -21.08 32.51
C PHE A 329 3.70 -19.98 33.54
N PRO A 330 3.09 -20.04 34.74
CA PRO A 330 2.04 -20.98 35.14
C PRO A 330 0.75 -20.77 34.32
N LEU A 331 -0.08 -21.80 34.15
CA LEU A 331 -1.26 -21.84 33.26
C LEU A 331 -2.32 -20.74 33.53
N TRP A 332 -2.20 -20.00 34.64
CA TRP A 332 -3.13 -18.95 35.06
C TRP A 332 -2.44 -17.66 35.55
N GLY A 333 -1.14 -17.50 35.33
CA GLY A 333 -0.37 -16.31 35.75
C GLY A 333 -0.37 -16.06 37.27
N GLU A 334 0.47 -15.13 37.73
CA GLU A 334 0.20 -14.44 39.01
C GLU A 334 -0.89 -13.39 38.74
N ALA A 335 -1.79 -13.18 39.70
CA ALA A 335 -3.00 -12.37 39.55
C ALA A 335 -2.77 -10.94 38.98
N GLY A 336 -3.70 -10.50 38.11
CA GLY A 336 -3.81 -9.13 37.57
C GLY A 336 -3.04 -8.98 36.25
N GLU A 337 -3.66 -8.82 35.08
CA GLU A 337 -4.74 -7.91 34.74
C GLU A 337 -5.84 -8.64 33.95
N GLY A 338 -7.09 -8.21 34.14
CA GLY A 338 -8.19 -8.54 33.25
C GLY A 338 -8.01 -7.88 31.89
N SER A 339 -7.00 -8.30 31.12
CA SER A 339 -6.92 -7.91 29.72
C SER A 339 -7.94 -8.77 28.97
N GLU A 340 -9.06 -8.17 28.59
CA GLU A 340 -9.91 -8.73 27.55
C GLU A 340 -9.04 -9.08 26.33
N PRO A 341 -9.38 -10.15 25.58
CA PRO A 341 -8.68 -10.43 24.33
C PRO A 341 -8.68 -9.20 23.42
N PRO A 342 -7.63 -8.96 22.62
CA PRO A 342 -7.59 -7.82 21.72
C PRO A 342 -8.80 -7.86 20.77
N ILE A 343 -9.45 -6.70 20.60
CA ILE A 343 -10.64 -6.57 19.73
C ILE A 343 -10.21 -6.66 18.26
N HIS A 344 -9.10 -6.02 17.90
CA HIS A 344 -8.52 -6.07 16.56
C HIS A 344 -7.53 -7.23 16.47
N ARG A 345 -7.66 -8.06 15.43
CA ARG A 345 -6.82 -9.25 15.26
C ARG A 345 -6.55 -9.52 13.79
N THR A 346 -5.35 -9.95 13.45
CA THR A 346 -4.98 -10.25 12.05
C THR A 346 -4.98 -11.74 11.79
N PHE A 347 -5.84 -12.19 10.87
CA PHE A 347 -6.00 -13.61 10.54
C PHE A 347 -6.42 -13.83 9.10
N LYS A 348 -6.17 -15.06 8.64
CA LYS A 348 -6.72 -15.60 7.41
C LYS A 348 -7.94 -16.47 7.71
N TYR A 349 -9.02 -16.24 6.98
CA TYR A 349 -10.25 -17.01 7.10
C TYR A 349 -10.86 -17.30 5.74
N MET A 350 -11.48 -18.47 5.61
CA MET A 350 -12.24 -18.85 4.43
C MET A 350 -13.71 -18.96 4.81
N PHE A 351 -14.51 -18.13 4.17
CA PHE A 351 -15.94 -18.05 4.40
C PHE A 351 -16.66 -19.29 3.86
N ARG A 352 -17.55 -19.88 4.65
CA ARG A 352 -18.26 -21.14 4.35
C ARG A 352 -19.76 -20.92 4.15
N ALA A 353 -20.34 -19.99 4.89
CA ALA A 353 -21.75 -19.63 4.84
C ALA A 353 -22.14 -19.06 3.48
N GLU A 354 -23.42 -19.18 3.17
CA GLU A 354 -23.99 -18.61 1.96
C GLU A 354 -24.05 -17.09 2.03
N GLY A 355 -23.79 -16.44 0.90
CA GLY A 355 -23.77 -14.99 0.80
C GLY A 355 -22.70 -14.51 -0.17
N ARG A 356 -22.44 -13.20 -0.15
CA ARG A 356 -21.46 -12.55 -1.04
C ARG A 356 -20.06 -13.15 -0.94
N PHE A 357 -19.67 -13.55 0.26
CA PHE A 357 -18.35 -14.07 0.54
C PHE A 357 -18.29 -15.60 0.55
N LYS A 358 -19.30 -16.34 0.06
CA LYS A 358 -19.25 -17.81 0.06
C LYS A 358 -17.98 -18.31 -0.65
N ASN A 359 -17.20 -19.16 0.01
CA ASN A 359 -15.89 -19.66 -0.43
C ASN A 359 -14.80 -18.59 -0.62
N ALA A 360 -15.05 -17.34 -0.23
CA ALA A 360 -14.06 -16.29 -0.29
C ALA A 360 -13.00 -16.50 0.80
N ALA A 361 -11.76 -16.16 0.49
CA ALA A 361 -10.68 -16.10 1.47
C ALA A 361 -10.40 -14.63 1.80
N TYR A 362 -10.46 -14.27 3.08
CA TYR A 362 -10.01 -12.96 3.55
C TYR A 362 -8.77 -13.10 4.43
N GLU A 363 -7.81 -12.23 4.20
CA GLU A 363 -6.57 -12.13 4.96
C GLU A 363 -6.32 -10.66 5.29
N GLY A 364 -6.33 -10.35 6.59
CA GLY A 364 -6.23 -8.97 7.06
C GLY A 364 -6.65 -8.86 8.52
N GLU A 365 -6.90 -7.63 8.95
CA GLU A 365 -7.42 -7.35 10.29
C GLU A 365 -8.92 -7.67 10.37
N TRP A 366 -9.35 -8.09 11.55
CA TRP A 366 -10.71 -8.41 11.92
C TRP A 366 -11.08 -7.66 13.19
N CYS A 367 -12.30 -7.15 13.25
CA CYS A 367 -12.88 -6.53 14.42
C CYS A 367 -14.29 -7.11 14.61
N TRP A 368 -14.57 -7.70 15.78
CA TRP A 368 -15.87 -8.32 16.09
C TRP A 368 -16.39 -9.27 14.99
N GLY A 369 -15.55 -10.19 14.51
CA GLY A 369 -15.92 -11.14 13.47
C GLY A 369 -16.09 -10.55 12.07
N LYS A 370 -15.79 -9.27 11.85
CA LYS A 370 -15.91 -8.66 10.52
C LYS A 370 -14.55 -8.26 9.98
N PRO A 371 -14.31 -8.42 8.66
CA PRO A 371 -13.18 -7.79 7.98
C PRO A 371 -13.09 -6.31 8.36
N HIS A 372 -11.94 -5.90 8.87
CA HIS A 372 -11.70 -4.55 9.37
C HIS A 372 -10.27 -4.12 9.08
N GLY A 373 -9.99 -2.85 9.33
CA GLY A 373 -8.66 -2.31 9.33
C GLY A 373 -8.21 -1.84 7.96
N LYS A 374 -7.00 -1.28 7.97
CA LYS A 374 -6.50 -0.45 6.88
C LYS A 374 -6.15 -1.24 5.63
N PHE A 375 -5.75 -2.50 5.76
CA PHE A 375 -5.44 -3.32 4.60
C PHE A 375 -5.94 -4.74 4.81
N GLY A 376 -6.78 -5.18 3.88
CA GLY A 376 -7.23 -6.57 3.80
C GLY A 376 -7.32 -7.02 2.35
N ILE A 377 -6.92 -8.27 2.13
CA ILE A 377 -7.01 -8.96 0.84
C ILE A 377 -8.20 -9.92 0.91
N CYS A 378 -9.17 -9.74 0.01
CA CYS A 378 -10.27 -10.67 -0.15
C CYS A 378 -10.23 -11.31 -1.54
N LEU A 379 -10.19 -12.63 -1.61
CA LEU A 379 -10.26 -13.43 -2.82
C LEU A 379 -11.63 -14.08 -2.91
N ILE A 380 -12.43 -13.73 -3.91
CA ILE A 380 -13.77 -14.28 -4.13
C ILE A 380 -13.72 -15.20 -5.35
N PRO A 381 -13.95 -16.52 -5.22
CA PRO A 381 -13.94 -17.44 -6.35
C PRO A 381 -15.15 -17.19 -7.26
N LEU A 382 -14.91 -17.23 -8.58
CA LEU A 382 -15.97 -17.24 -9.58
C LEU A 382 -16.43 -18.68 -9.85
N VAL A 383 -17.56 -18.85 -10.55
CA VAL A 383 -18.17 -20.16 -10.84
C VAL A 383 -17.21 -21.11 -11.60
N SER A 384 -16.21 -20.59 -12.30
CA SER A 384 -15.11 -21.37 -12.90
C SER A 384 -13.94 -21.53 -11.93
N GLU A 385 -13.49 -22.76 -11.67
CA GLU A 385 -12.52 -23.12 -10.62
C GLU A 385 -11.15 -22.42 -10.67
N ASP A 386 -10.81 -21.74 -11.78
CA ASP A 386 -9.51 -21.08 -11.99
C ASP A 386 -9.53 -19.55 -11.95
N ARG A 387 -10.68 -18.90 -11.69
CA ARG A 387 -10.76 -17.42 -11.70
C ARG A 387 -11.33 -16.86 -10.40
N TYR A 388 -10.76 -15.73 -9.97
CA TYR A 388 -11.07 -15.10 -8.69
C TYR A 388 -11.12 -13.59 -8.89
N ASP A 389 -12.06 -12.93 -8.20
CA ASP A 389 -11.96 -11.51 -7.95
C ASP A 389 -11.06 -11.28 -6.73
N CYS A 390 -10.10 -10.37 -6.86
CA CYS A 390 -9.13 -10.03 -5.83
C CYS A 390 -9.31 -8.57 -5.41
N TYR A 391 -9.79 -8.35 -4.20
CA TYR A 391 -10.05 -7.05 -3.61
C TYR A 391 -8.95 -6.71 -2.60
N LYS A 392 -8.17 -5.67 -2.87
CA LYS A 392 -7.12 -5.12 -2.00
C LYS A 392 -7.55 -3.73 -1.55
N CYS A 393 -8.15 -3.61 -0.38
CA CYS A 393 -8.82 -2.38 0.05
C CYS A 393 -8.82 -2.20 1.57
N HIS A 394 -9.30 -1.03 2.01
CA HIS A 394 -9.58 -0.78 3.42
C HIS A 394 -10.95 -1.37 3.75
N TRP A 395 -11.03 -2.02 4.90
CA TRP A 395 -12.24 -2.70 5.36
C TRP A 395 -12.75 -2.05 6.63
N CYS A 396 -14.05 -1.80 6.67
CA CYS A 396 -14.73 -1.30 7.86
C CYS A 396 -16.04 -2.06 8.00
N ASP A 397 -16.20 -2.77 9.11
CA ASP A 397 -17.37 -3.58 9.43
C ASP A 397 -17.80 -4.55 8.30
N GLY A 398 -16.83 -5.20 7.66
CA GLY A 398 -17.05 -6.16 6.59
C GLY A 398 -17.38 -5.53 5.24
N LYS A 399 -17.26 -4.20 5.11
CA LYS A 399 -17.48 -3.46 3.87
C LYS A 399 -16.20 -2.78 3.40
N MET A 400 -16.02 -2.73 2.08
CA MET A 400 -14.93 -1.99 1.46
C MET A 400 -15.22 -0.49 1.55
N ARG A 401 -14.25 0.28 2.03
CA ARG A 401 -14.29 1.75 2.12
C ARG A 401 -12.96 2.34 1.71
N GLY A 402 -12.94 3.62 1.36
CA GLY A 402 -11.71 4.33 1.00
C GLY A 402 -11.09 3.81 -0.30
N TYR A 403 -9.81 4.04 -0.51
CA TYR A 403 -9.13 3.62 -1.74
C TYR A 403 -8.91 2.10 -1.77
N GLY A 404 -9.03 1.49 -2.94
CA GLY A 404 -8.74 0.08 -3.16
C GLY A 404 -8.39 -0.26 -4.61
N ILE A 405 -7.79 -1.43 -4.79
CA ILE A 405 -7.52 -2.05 -6.09
C ILE A 405 -8.31 -3.35 -6.17
N CYS A 406 -9.08 -3.52 -7.25
CA CYS A 406 -9.83 -4.74 -7.53
C CYS A 406 -9.37 -5.30 -8.87
N GLU A 407 -8.87 -6.54 -8.83
CA GLU A 407 -8.54 -7.32 -10.01
C GLU A 407 -9.65 -8.35 -10.20
N TYR A 408 -10.51 -8.14 -11.19
CA TYR A 408 -11.65 -9.01 -11.44
C TYR A 408 -11.22 -10.23 -12.24
N GLY A 409 -11.91 -11.36 -12.06
CA GLY A 409 -11.61 -12.58 -12.84
C GLY A 409 -11.98 -12.47 -14.32
N ASN A 410 -12.60 -11.38 -14.76
CA ASN A 410 -12.75 -11.02 -16.18
C ASN A 410 -11.58 -10.15 -16.71
N GLU A 411 -10.47 -10.10 -15.98
CA GLU A 411 -9.23 -9.37 -16.30
C GLU A 411 -9.34 -7.84 -16.25
N MET A 412 -10.51 -7.30 -15.89
CA MET A 412 -10.66 -5.88 -15.58
C MET A 412 -9.93 -5.54 -14.29
N VAL A 413 -9.35 -4.34 -14.25
CA VAL A 413 -8.72 -3.80 -13.05
C VAL A 413 -9.36 -2.45 -12.72
N TYR A 414 -9.88 -2.34 -11.50
CA TYR A 414 -10.33 -1.07 -10.94
C TYR A 414 -9.34 -0.56 -9.90
N LYS A 415 -9.02 0.73 -9.95
CA LYS A 415 -8.16 1.45 -9.01
C LYS A 415 -8.86 2.74 -8.62
N GLY A 416 -9.41 2.82 -7.41
CA GLY A 416 -10.19 4.00 -7.01
C GLY A 416 -10.83 3.84 -5.64
N TYR A 417 -11.73 4.77 -5.31
CA TYR A 417 -12.39 4.78 -4.01
C TYR A 417 -13.65 3.92 -3.97
N PHE A 418 -13.95 3.43 -2.78
CA PHE A 418 -15.12 2.65 -2.40
C PHE A 418 -15.87 3.31 -1.26
N ASN A 419 -17.18 3.18 -1.28
CA ASN A 419 -18.05 3.47 -0.15
C ASN A 419 -19.06 2.33 0.00
N ASP A 420 -19.01 1.64 1.14
CA ASP A 420 -19.92 0.52 1.44
C ASP A 420 -19.97 -0.55 0.33
N ASN A 421 -18.80 -0.92 -0.20
CA ASN A 421 -18.59 -1.87 -1.30
C ASN A 421 -18.84 -1.37 -2.72
N LEU A 422 -19.40 -0.18 -2.89
CA LEU A 422 -19.66 0.40 -4.21
C LEU A 422 -18.53 1.34 -4.60
N ARG A 423 -18.15 1.37 -5.88
CA ARG A 423 -17.21 2.35 -6.41
C ARG A 423 -17.80 3.75 -6.25
N GLN A 424 -17.00 4.68 -5.75
CA GLN A 424 -17.40 6.04 -5.42
C GLN A 424 -16.23 7.00 -5.67
N GLY A 425 -16.49 8.26 -6.02
CA GLY A 425 -15.45 9.28 -6.18
C GLY A 425 -14.56 9.01 -7.39
N PHE A 426 -13.30 9.45 -7.36
CA PHE A 426 -12.38 9.22 -8.47
C PHE A 426 -11.94 7.74 -8.59
N GLY A 427 -11.90 7.22 -9.82
CA GLY A 427 -11.41 5.87 -10.07
C GLY A 427 -11.11 5.59 -11.53
N ILE A 428 -10.23 4.61 -11.73
CA ILE A 428 -9.77 4.14 -13.03
C ILE A 428 -10.24 2.70 -13.22
N LEU A 429 -10.94 2.41 -14.31
CA LEU A 429 -11.30 1.05 -14.73
C LEU A 429 -10.66 0.75 -16.07
N GLU A 430 -9.85 -0.30 -16.15
CA GLU A 430 -9.16 -0.69 -17.38
C GLU A 430 -9.33 -2.17 -17.66
N ASN A 431 -9.39 -2.53 -18.94
CA ASN A 431 -9.32 -3.92 -19.39
C ASN A 431 -8.27 -4.03 -20.50
N PRO A 432 -6.98 -4.23 -20.15
CA PRO A 432 -5.90 -4.21 -21.14
C PRO A 432 -5.82 -5.50 -21.97
N SER A 433 -6.38 -6.60 -21.47
CA SER A 433 -6.26 -7.94 -22.08
C SER A 433 -7.49 -8.36 -22.88
N ALA A 434 -8.58 -7.58 -22.85
CA ALA A 434 -9.77 -7.85 -23.65
C ALA A 434 -9.51 -7.72 -25.15
N GLU A 435 -10.36 -8.39 -25.95
CA GLU A 435 -10.40 -8.21 -27.41
C GLU A 435 -10.59 -6.74 -27.80
N GLN A 436 -11.39 -6.00 -27.02
CA GLN A 436 -11.58 -4.55 -27.14
C GLN A 436 -11.03 -3.86 -25.89
N PRO A 437 -9.74 -3.47 -25.89
CA PRO A 437 -9.13 -2.86 -24.72
C PRO A 437 -9.65 -1.44 -24.52
N PHE A 438 -10.02 -1.13 -23.28
CA PHE A 438 -10.51 0.20 -22.91
C PHE A 438 -9.91 0.67 -21.60
N LYS A 439 -9.96 1.99 -21.39
CA LYS A 439 -9.63 2.62 -20.11
C LYS A 439 -10.60 3.77 -19.83
N TYR A 440 -11.25 3.70 -18.67
CA TYR A 440 -12.02 4.80 -18.11
C TYR A 440 -11.26 5.43 -16.94
N THR A 441 -11.17 6.74 -16.93
CA THR A 441 -10.63 7.54 -15.81
C THR A 441 -11.65 8.61 -15.48
N GLY A 442 -12.26 8.59 -14.30
CA GLY A 442 -13.32 9.56 -14.02
C GLY A 442 -13.97 9.38 -12.66
N GLN A 443 -15.08 10.07 -12.48
CA GLN A 443 -15.87 10.01 -11.27
C GLN A 443 -16.87 8.83 -11.31
N TRP A 444 -17.07 8.26 -10.13
CA TRP A 444 -17.94 7.12 -9.85
C TRP A 444 -18.95 7.53 -8.79
N ASP A 445 -20.19 7.10 -8.97
CA ASP A 445 -21.23 7.21 -7.96
C ASP A 445 -22.02 5.90 -7.94
N ASN A 446 -22.00 5.21 -6.80
CA ASN A 446 -22.70 3.94 -6.59
C ASN A 446 -22.48 2.92 -7.72
N ASP A 447 -21.22 2.60 -8.01
CA ASP A 447 -20.80 1.67 -9.07
C ASP A 447 -21.01 2.12 -10.52
N LYS A 448 -21.52 3.33 -10.75
CA LYS A 448 -21.73 3.86 -12.10
C LYS A 448 -20.78 5.01 -12.42
N LYS A 449 -20.38 5.12 -13.69
CA LYS A 449 -19.66 6.31 -14.19
C LYS A 449 -20.57 7.53 -14.10
N ASN A 450 -20.08 8.61 -13.52
CA ASN A 450 -20.85 9.82 -13.29
C ASN A 450 -19.93 11.04 -13.27
N GLY A 451 -20.43 12.23 -13.59
CA GLY A 451 -19.64 13.47 -13.59
C GLY A 451 -18.57 13.51 -14.70
N TYR A 452 -17.53 14.32 -14.52
CA TYR A 452 -16.47 14.45 -15.53
C TYR A 452 -15.61 13.18 -15.61
N GLY A 453 -15.33 12.71 -16.82
CA GLY A 453 -14.49 11.54 -17.04
C GLY A 453 -14.04 11.36 -18.48
N VAL A 454 -12.98 10.58 -18.63
CA VAL A 454 -12.32 10.28 -19.90
C VAL A 454 -12.43 8.80 -20.21
N TRP A 455 -12.81 8.47 -21.44
CA TRP A 455 -12.89 7.11 -21.96
C TRP A 455 -11.97 6.97 -23.18
N ASP A 456 -11.02 6.05 -23.08
CA ASP A 456 -10.08 5.68 -24.12
C ASP A 456 -10.53 4.37 -24.75
N ASP A 457 -11.01 4.44 -26.00
CA ASP A 457 -11.35 3.30 -26.85
C ASP A 457 -10.16 3.02 -27.77
N LYS A 458 -9.35 2.05 -27.36
CA LYS A 458 -8.12 1.69 -28.10
C LYS A 458 -8.40 0.87 -29.36
N ASP A 459 -9.60 0.31 -29.50
CA ASP A 459 -10.01 -0.44 -30.69
C ASP A 459 -10.36 0.53 -31.82
N ARG A 460 -11.17 1.54 -31.52
CA ARG A 460 -11.53 2.59 -32.49
C ARG A 460 -10.45 3.66 -32.68
N GLY A 461 -9.52 3.76 -31.73
CA GLY A 461 -8.59 4.87 -31.67
C GLY A 461 -9.30 6.19 -31.36
N GLU A 462 -10.27 6.16 -30.45
CA GLU A 462 -11.07 7.34 -30.07
C GLU A 462 -10.94 7.60 -28.57
N ARG A 463 -10.83 8.87 -28.20
CA ARG A 463 -10.92 9.32 -26.81
C ARG A 463 -12.10 10.24 -26.63
N TYR A 464 -12.98 9.91 -25.70
CA TYR A 464 -14.05 10.78 -25.23
C TYR A 464 -13.66 11.49 -23.94
N ILE A 465 -13.86 12.80 -23.87
CA ILE A 465 -13.59 13.68 -22.74
C ILE A 465 -14.90 14.44 -22.46
N GLY A 466 -15.56 14.21 -21.33
CA GLY A 466 -16.83 14.89 -21.07
C GLY A 466 -17.58 14.39 -19.86
N ILE A 467 -18.88 14.66 -19.82
CA ILE A 467 -19.75 14.34 -18.69
C ILE A 467 -20.36 12.93 -18.86
N TRP A 468 -20.44 12.21 -17.76
CA TRP A 468 -21.03 10.89 -17.63
C TRP A 468 -22.25 10.96 -16.71
N GLN A 469 -23.26 10.16 -17.02
CA GLN A 469 -24.41 9.96 -16.15
C GLN A 469 -24.89 8.52 -16.30
N ASP A 470 -24.94 7.80 -15.17
CA ASP A 470 -25.42 6.42 -15.09
C ASP A 470 -24.78 5.49 -16.16
N ASP A 471 -23.44 5.49 -16.25
CA ASP A 471 -22.63 4.71 -17.22
C ASP A 471 -22.70 5.15 -18.69
N HIS A 472 -23.47 6.20 -19.01
CA HIS A 472 -23.62 6.72 -20.37
C HIS A 472 -22.95 8.08 -20.57
N ARG A 473 -22.47 8.36 -21.78
CA ARG A 473 -22.06 9.71 -22.17
C ARG A 473 -23.27 10.64 -22.15
N HIS A 474 -23.13 11.79 -21.50
CA HIS A 474 -24.19 12.76 -21.30
C HIS A 474 -23.65 14.19 -21.36
N GLY A 475 -24.50 15.18 -21.65
CA GLY A 475 -24.09 16.57 -21.68
C GLY A 475 -23.02 16.84 -22.75
N GLN A 476 -22.23 17.88 -22.56
CA GLN A 476 -21.18 18.23 -23.52
C GLN A 476 -20.00 17.26 -23.42
N GLY A 477 -19.39 16.96 -24.57
CA GLY A 477 -18.17 16.17 -24.64
C GLY A 477 -17.38 16.43 -25.91
N ILE A 478 -16.06 16.30 -25.76
CA ILE A 478 -15.09 16.29 -26.85
C ILE A 478 -14.74 14.85 -27.19
N VAL A 479 -14.59 14.55 -28.47
CA VAL A 479 -13.96 13.32 -28.92
C VAL A 479 -12.75 13.65 -29.78
N VAL A 480 -11.65 12.96 -29.52
CA VAL A 480 -10.41 13.02 -30.31
C VAL A 480 -10.20 11.66 -30.98
N THR A 481 -9.94 11.67 -32.28
CA THR A 481 -9.62 10.46 -33.04
C THR A 481 -8.11 10.33 -33.22
N GLN A 482 -7.64 9.10 -33.45
CA GLN A 482 -6.24 8.81 -33.77
C GLN A 482 -5.78 9.46 -35.07
N SER A 483 -6.71 9.85 -35.96
CA SER A 483 -6.37 10.57 -37.19
C SER A 483 -6.05 12.05 -36.93
N GLY A 484 -6.36 12.57 -35.73
CA GLY A 484 -6.14 13.97 -35.37
C GLY A 484 -7.36 14.86 -35.56
N MET A 485 -8.48 14.31 -36.05
CA MET A 485 -9.77 15.00 -36.01
C MET A 485 -10.27 15.10 -34.56
N CYS A 486 -10.93 16.21 -34.23
CA CYS A 486 -11.62 16.32 -32.95
C CYS A 486 -12.94 17.05 -33.09
N TYR A 487 -13.91 16.70 -32.26
CA TYR A 487 -15.23 17.31 -32.31
C TYR A 487 -15.84 17.49 -30.93
N GLN A 488 -16.68 18.51 -30.81
CA GLN A 488 -17.44 18.86 -29.63
C GLN A 488 -18.93 18.73 -29.92
N ARG A 489 -19.64 18.01 -29.06
CA ARG A 489 -21.08 17.76 -29.19
C ARG A 489 -21.76 17.55 -27.85
N THR A 490 -23.08 17.74 -27.85
CA THR A 490 -23.95 17.30 -26.77
C THR A 490 -24.33 15.83 -26.96
N PHE A 491 -24.21 15.05 -25.89
CA PHE A 491 -24.57 13.65 -25.80
C PHE A 491 -25.78 13.48 -24.87
N HIS A 492 -26.68 12.57 -25.25
CA HIS A 492 -27.78 12.14 -24.40
C HIS A 492 -27.90 10.61 -24.52
N VAL A 493 -27.50 9.90 -23.46
CA VAL A 493 -27.51 8.43 -23.43
C VAL A 493 -26.73 7.84 -24.61
N ASP A 494 -25.44 8.21 -24.69
CA ASP A 494 -24.49 7.83 -25.74
C ASP A 494 -24.80 8.30 -27.17
N LYS A 495 -25.96 8.94 -27.39
CA LYS A 495 -26.34 9.47 -28.70
C LYS A 495 -25.92 10.93 -28.82
N MET A 496 -25.33 11.25 -29.95
CA MET A 496 -25.05 12.63 -30.36
C MET A 496 -26.37 13.36 -30.66
N VAL A 497 -26.58 14.52 -30.05
CA VAL A 497 -27.77 15.37 -30.23
C VAL A 497 -27.33 16.80 -30.53
N GLY A 498 -28.15 17.55 -31.27
CA GLY A 498 -27.90 18.96 -31.60
C GLY A 498 -26.81 19.16 -32.67
N SER A 499 -26.49 20.43 -32.94
CA SER A 499 -25.32 20.82 -33.73
C SER A 499 -24.05 20.67 -32.91
N GLY A 500 -22.92 20.45 -33.59
CA GLY A 500 -21.61 20.38 -32.97
C GLY A 500 -20.55 21.11 -33.78
N ILE A 501 -19.34 21.13 -33.25
CA ILE A 501 -18.14 21.68 -33.88
C ILE A 501 -17.23 20.49 -34.22
N LEU A 502 -16.74 20.41 -35.45
CA LEU A 502 -15.79 19.40 -35.92
C LEU A 502 -14.56 20.11 -36.48
N LEU A 503 -13.40 19.81 -35.92
CA LEU A 503 -12.09 20.27 -36.34
C LEU A 503 -11.42 19.16 -37.16
N LEU A 504 -11.05 19.52 -38.38
CA LEU A 504 -10.40 18.65 -39.35
C LEU A 504 -8.88 18.73 -39.22
N GLU A 505 -8.17 17.76 -39.78
CA GLU A 505 -6.70 17.67 -39.73
C GLU A 505 -5.99 18.89 -40.33
N ASP A 506 -6.62 19.55 -41.30
CA ASP A 506 -6.10 20.71 -42.02
C ASP A 506 -6.36 22.05 -41.33
N ASP A 507 -6.83 22.04 -40.06
CA ASP A 507 -7.32 23.19 -39.29
C ASP A 507 -8.64 23.80 -39.78
N SER A 508 -9.34 23.14 -40.71
CA SER A 508 -10.69 23.57 -41.10
C SER A 508 -11.71 23.24 -40.01
N VAL A 509 -12.67 24.14 -39.80
CA VAL A 509 -13.70 24.04 -38.76
C VAL A 509 -15.07 23.89 -39.39
N TYR A 510 -15.82 22.86 -39.04
CA TYR A 510 -17.21 22.69 -39.42
C TYR A 510 -18.14 22.87 -38.22
N GLU A 511 -19.05 23.83 -38.31
CA GLU A 511 -20.12 24.08 -37.33
C GLU A 511 -21.44 23.60 -37.93
N GLY A 512 -22.05 22.56 -37.38
CA GLY A 512 -23.30 22.03 -37.91
C GLY A 512 -23.63 20.62 -37.43
N ASN A 513 -24.55 19.95 -38.12
CA ASN A 513 -24.83 18.55 -37.84
C ASN A 513 -23.91 17.65 -38.68
N PHE A 514 -23.42 16.59 -38.06
CA PHE A 514 -22.66 15.52 -38.71
C PHE A 514 -23.03 14.15 -38.13
N THR A 515 -22.90 13.10 -38.93
CA THR A 515 -23.19 11.71 -38.54
C THR A 515 -22.08 11.10 -37.67
N SER A 516 -22.27 9.87 -37.18
CA SER A 516 -21.26 9.16 -36.36
C SER A 516 -19.97 8.83 -37.11
N ASP A 517 -20.03 8.72 -38.44
CA ASP A 517 -18.90 8.61 -39.35
C ASP A 517 -18.32 9.98 -39.76
N LEU A 518 -18.64 11.04 -39.00
CA LEU A 518 -18.14 12.41 -39.18
C LEU A 518 -18.50 13.05 -40.53
N THR A 519 -19.55 12.57 -41.21
CA THR A 519 -20.01 13.17 -42.47
C THR A 519 -20.99 14.30 -42.23
N PHE A 520 -20.83 15.40 -42.98
CA PHE A 520 -21.65 16.60 -42.80
C PHE A 520 -23.08 16.37 -43.31
N VAL A 521 -24.06 16.84 -42.54
CA VAL A 521 -25.48 16.72 -42.89
C VAL A 521 -26.27 17.94 -42.45
N GLY A 522 -27.21 18.37 -43.28
CA GLY A 522 -28.08 19.50 -42.97
C GLY A 522 -27.34 20.84 -43.05
N LYS A 523 -27.84 21.84 -42.31
CA LYS A 523 -27.27 23.19 -42.33
C LYS A 523 -25.97 23.24 -41.52
N GLY A 524 -24.96 23.93 -42.04
CA GLY A 524 -23.70 24.17 -41.35
C GLY A 524 -22.84 25.24 -42.01
N LYS A 525 -21.70 25.50 -41.37
CA LYS A 525 -20.67 26.45 -41.80
C LYS A 525 -19.31 25.75 -41.77
N LEU A 526 -18.61 25.74 -42.90
CA LEU A 526 -17.24 25.24 -43.00
C LEU A 526 -16.29 26.43 -43.16
N THR A 527 -15.42 26.65 -42.19
CA THR A 527 -14.35 27.64 -42.22
C THR A 527 -13.05 26.94 -42.56
N PHE A 528 -12.43 27.29 -43.68
CA PHE A 528 -11.16 26.73 -44.12
C PHE A 528 -9.98 27.36 -43.39
N SER A 529 -8.84 26.67 -43.34
CA SER A 529 -7.60 27.17 -42.71
C SER A 529 -7.02 28.45 -43.33
N ASN A 530 -7.43 28.80 -44.57
CA ASN A 530 -7.10 30.06 -45.22
C ASN A 530 -8.06 31.22 -44.88
N GLY A 531 -9.04 30.99 -44.00
CA GLY A 531 -10.04 31.97 -43.57
C GLY A 531 -11.29 32.07 -44.46
N PHE A 532 -11.36 31.31 -45.57
CA PHE A 532 -12.59 31.27 -46.38
C PHE A 532 -13.72 30.56 -45.64
N THR A 533 -14.96 31.00 -45.83
CA THR A 533 -16.12 30.37 -45.18
C THR A 533 -17.16 29.92 -46.20
N LEU A 534 -17.64 28.69 -46.05
CA LEU A 534 -18.70 28.09 -46.86
C LEU A 534 -19.91 27.79 -45.96
N GLU A 535 -20.97 28.59 -46.09
CA GLU A 535 -22.21 28.43 -45.33
C GLU A 535 -23.30 27.85 -46.22
N GLY A 536 -23.91 26.74 -45.82
CA GLY A 536 -24.87 26.06 -46.68
C GLY A 536 -25.52 24.81 -46.08
N THR A 537 -26.19 24.06 -46.94
CA THR A 537 -26.73 22.74 -46.62
C THR A 537 -25.83 21.67 -47.22
N PHE A 538 -25.37 20.75 -46.37
CA PHE A 538 -24.49 19.64 -46.71
C PHE A 538 -25.29 18.34 -46.75
N SER A 539 -25.01 17.49 -47.73
CA SER A 539 -25.58 16.14 -47.81
C SER A 539 -24.59 15.18 -48.44
N ASN A 540 -24.61 13.94 -47.98
CA ASN A 540 -23.81 12.87 -48.54
C ASN A 540 -24.74 11.80 -49.13
N LYS A 541 -24.66 11.57 -50.44
CA LYS A 541 -25.33 10.46 -51.12
C LYS A 541 -24.27 9.41 -51.47
N SER A 542 -24.46 8.18 -51.01
CA SER A 542 -23.49 7.08 -51.19
C SER A 542 -22.95 7.02 -52.62
N GLY A 543 -21.64 7.27 -52.77
CA GLY A 543 -20.93 7.18 -54.04
C GLY A 543 -20.85 8.47 -54.89
N GLN A 544 -21.46 9.59 -54.48
CA GLN A 544 -21.44 10.86 -55.24
C GLN A 544 -20.60 11.98 -54.59
N GLY A 545 -19.93 11.71 -53.48
CA GLY A 545 -19.18 12.71 -52.72
C GLY A 545 -20.06 13.68 -51.94
N LEU A 546 -19.43 14.64 -51.25
CA LEU A 546 -20.11 15.66 -50.46
C LEU A 546 -20.81 16.67 -51.40
N GLN A 547 -22.14 16.74 -51.34
CA GLN A 547 -22.93 17.74 -52.05
C GLN A 547 -23.22 18.91 -51.13
N THR A 548 -22.91 20.13 -51.59
CA THR A 548 -23.16 21.37 -50.83
C THR A 548 -23.99 22.33 -51.69
N GLN A 549 -24.94 23.01 -51.04
CA GLN A 549 -25.63 24.16 -51.62
C GLN A 549 -25.50 25.31 -50.63
N GLY A 550 -24.71 26.32 -50.98
CA GLY A 550 -24.33 27.37 -50.04
C GLY A 550 -23.63 28.57 -50.70
N ILE A 551 -23.25 29.53 -49.86
CA ILE A 551 -22.53 30.75 -50.23
C ILE A 551 -21.08 30.59 -49.76
N LEU A 552 -20.13 30.76 -50.67
CA LEU A 552 -18.70 30.82 -50.35
C LEU A 552 -18.29 32.29 -50.21
N ASN A 553 -17.89 32.69 -49.02
CA ASN A 553 -17.32 34.00 -48.76
C ASN A 553 -15.80 33.93 -48.83
N THR A 554 -15.22 34.64 -49.81
CA THR A 554 -13.77 34.77 -50.02
C THR A 554 -13.25 36.16 -49.62
N SER A 555 -14.11 37.05 -49.15
CA SER A 555 -13.74 38.33 -48.55
C SER A 555 -13.19 38.07 -47.14
N GLY A 556 -11.99 37.51 -47.07
CA GLY A 556 -11.24 37.50 -45.82
C GLY A 556 -10.88 38.93 -45.49
N ASP A 557 -11.62 39.58 -44.59
CA ASP A 557 -11.13 40.80 -43.97
C ASP A 557 -9.81 40.44 -43.30
N GLN A 558 -8.71 41.04 -43.77
CA GLN A 558 -7.39 40.94 -43.11
C GLN A 558 -7.38 41.65 -41.74
N GLN A 559 -8.55 42.02 -41.20
CA GLN A 559 -8.68 42.77 -39.96
C GLN A 559 -8.85 41.93 -38.70
N ASP A 560 -8.93 40.61 -38.79
CA ASP A 560 -8.80 39.76 -37.61
C ASP A 560 -7.95 38.52 -37.92
N ALA A 561 -6.62 38.68 -37.82
CA ALA A 561 -5.74 37.58 -37.39
C ALA A 561 -6.15 37.01 -36.01
N SER A 562 -7.16 37.63 -35.37
CA SER A 562 -7.85 37.22 -34.17
C SER A 562 -9.11 36.35 -34.41
N ILE A 563 -9.48 35.95 -35.65
CA ILE A 563 -10.43 34.83 -35.86
C ILE A 563 -9.71 33.57 -35.40
N THR A 564 -9.80 33.39 -34.11
CA THR A 564 -8.90 32.68 -33.24
C THR A 564 -9.26 31.21 -33.35
N LYS A 565 -8.27 30.39 -33.71
CA LYS A 565 -8.04 29.04 -33.18
C LYS A 565 -9.24 28.54 -32.36
N VAL A 566 -10.25 27.95 -33.02
CA VAL A 566 -11.49 27.52 -32.36
C VAL A 566 -11.12 26.58 -31.23
N GLN A 567 -11.41 27.00 -30.00
CA GLN A 567 -11.01 26.29 -28.79
C GLN A 567 -12.18 25.44 -28.33
N LEU A 568 -11.95 24.14 -28.17
CA LEU A 568 -12.99 23.23 -27.72
C LEU A 568 -13.09 23.27 -26.19
N GLY A 569 -14.30 23.11 -25.64
CA GLY A 569 -14.54 22.70 -24.25
C GLY A 569 -14.26 23.68 -23.11
N LEU A 570 -13.69 24.86 -23.35
CA LEU A 570 -13.37 25.82 -22.28
C LEU A 570 -14.60 26.29 -21.50
N ASP A 571 -15.67 26.68 -22.20
CA ASP A 571 -16.91 27.16 -21.56
C ASP A 571 -17.82 26.02 -21.06
N GLU A 572 -17.68 24.82 -21.63
CA GLU A 572 -18.64 23.73 -21.44
C GLU A 572 -18.37 22.90 -20.18
N PHE A 573 -17.10 22.69 -19.87
CA PHE A 573 -16.67 22.03 -18.64
C PHE A 573 -15.54 22.87 -18.01
N PRO A 574 -15.89 23.88 -17.21
CA PRO A 574 -14.90 24.77 -16.60
C PRO A 574 -14.01 23.98 -15.63
N VAL A 575 -12.78 24.44 -15.42
CA VAL A 575 -11.73 23.71 -14.67
C VAL A 575 -12.18 23.32 -13.26
N GLU A 576 -13.07 24.09 -12.63
CA GLU A 576 -13.60 23.85 -11.29
C GLU A 576 -14.55 22.65 -11.21
N LYS A 577 -15.15 22.25 -12.33
CA LYS A 577 -16.04 21.10 -12.43
C LYS A 577 -15.31 19.83 -12.86
N ARG A 578 -14.04 19.94 -13.26
CA ARG A 578 -13.22 18.80 -13.65
C ARG A 578 -12.67 18.11 -12.40
N TRP A 579 -12.61 16.79 -12.45
CA TRP A 579 -11.95 15.96 -11.44
C TRP A 579 -12.38 16.21 -9.98
N GLN A 580 -13.62 16.66 -9.73
CA GLN A 580 -14.14 16.93 -8.38
C GLN A 580 -13.96 15.74 -7.44
N GLY A 581 -14.16 14.52 -7.95
CA GLY A 581 -13.94 13.29 -7.18
C GLY A 581 -12.51 13.08 -6.67
N ILE A 582 -11.50 13.76 -7.22
CA ILE A 582 -10.14 13.80 -6.64
C ILE A 582 -10.20 14.71 -5.42
N TYR A 583 -10.51 16.00 -5.60
CA TYR A 583 -10.47 17.01 -4.54
C TYR A 583 -11.39 16.69 -3.35
N ASP A 584 -12.58 16.12 -3.59
CA ASP A 584 -13.53 15.74 -2.53
C ASP A 584 -12.91 14.81 -1.48
N GLN A 585 -11.99 13.93 -1.87
CA GLN A 585 -11.32 13.01 -0.95
C GLN A 585 -10.32 13.74 -0.05
N PHE A 586 -9.58 14.70 -0.62
CA PHE A 586 -8.64 15.55 0.11
C PHE A 586 -9.38 16.51 1.05
N LEU A 587 -10.52 17.06 0.62
CA LEU A 587 -11.37 17.90 1.47
C LEU A 587 -12.00 17.10 2.62
N LYS A 588 -12.51 15.89 2.37
CA LYS A 588 -12.99 14.99 3.42
C LYS A 588 -11.90 14.66 4.43
N PHE A 589 -10.66 14.49 3.96
CA PHE A 589 -9.51 14.27 4.83
C PHE A 589 -9.26 15.48 5.74
N LEU A 590 -9.21 16.71 5.20
CA LEU A 590 -9.07 17.94 6.00
C LEU A 590 -10.22 18.11 7.01
N HIS A 591 -11.48 17.98 6.57
CA HIS A 591 -12.65 18.13 7.44
C HIS A 591 -12.71 17.09 8.56
N SER A 592 -12.05 15.95 8.40
CA SER A 592 -11.96 14.93 9.46
C SER A 592 -11.04 15.33 10.61
N GLY A 593 -10.23 16.39 10.45
CA GLY A 593 -9.16 16.77 11.37
C GLY A 593 -7.96 15.83 11.31
N CYS A 594 -7.78 15.12 10.20
CA CYS A 594 -6.73 14.12 9.97
C CYS A 594 -6.63 13.05 11.08
N LYS A 595 -7.76 12.52 11.55
CA LYS A 595 -7.77 11.44 12.57
C LYS A 595 -7.02 10.21 12.08
N GLU A 596 -6.34 9.49 12.98
CA GLU A 596 -5.52 8.30 12.70
C GLU A 596 -6.21 7.28 11.76
N ASP A 597 -7.52 7.03 11.94
CA ASP A 597 -8.29 6.10 11.08
C ASP A 597 -8.40 6.56 9.62
N MET A 598 -8.62 7.86 9.40
CA MET A 598 -8.72 8.46 8.06
C MET A 598 -7.34 8.69 7.46
N GLU A 599 -6.36 9.08 8.28
CA GLU A 599 -4.96 9.25 7.89
C GLU A 599 -4.41 7.99 7.27
N GLU A 600 -4.45 6.85 7.96
CA GLU A 600 -3.88 5.63 7.40
C GLU A 600 -4.69 5.09 6.22
N SER A 601 -6.00 5.39 6.15
CA SER A 601 -6.81 5.09 4.96
C SER A 601 -6.40 5.90 3.72
N PHE A 602 -5.89 7.11 3.99
CA PHE A 602 -5.52 8.09 3.00
C PHE A 602 -4.05 7.98 2.60
N THR A 603 -3.14 7.71 3.55
CA THR A 603 -1.68 7.64 3.41
C THR A 603 -1.17 6.20 3.20
N GLY A 604 -1.89 5.18 3.67
CA GLY A 604 -1.43 3.77 3.68
C GLY A 604 -1.41 3.04 2.33
N PHE A 605 -2.13 3.52 1.32
CA PHE A 605 -2.11 2.90 0.00
C PHE A 605 -0.92 3.42 -0.85
N HIS A 606 0.17 2.64 -0.92
CA HIS A 606 1.31 2.92 -1.79
C HIS A 606 1.18 2.13 -3.09
N ILE A 607 0.93 2.83 -4.20
CA ILE A 607 0.83 2.21 -5.54
C ILE A 607 2.24 1.82 -6.00
N GLN A 608 2.67 0.60 -5.67
CA GLN A 608 3.67 -0.12 -6.46
C GLN A 608 3.00 -0.72 -7.69
N THR A 609 3.77 -0.91 -8.75
CA THR A 609 3.25 -1.22 -10.08
C THR A 609 2.55 -2.59 -10.11
N SER A 610 1.54 -2.74 -10.99
CA SER A 610 0.85 -4.03 -11.21
C SER A 610 1.79 -5.18 -11.60
N LYS A 611 2.99 -4.87 -12.11
CA LYS A 611 4.05 -5.83 -12.46
C LYS A 611 4.79 -6.38 -11.23
N GLU A 612 4.95 -5.60 -10.17
CA GLU A 612 5.54 -6.02 -8.89
C GLU A 612 4.52 -6.80 -8.06
N LEU A 613 3.26 -6.34 -8.07
CA LEU A 613 2.13 -7.04 -7.46
C LEU A 613 1.84 -8.42 -8.06
N ARG A 614 2.22 -8.71 -9.33
CA ARG A 614 2.02 -10.04 -9.94
C ARG A 614 3.17 -11.01 -9.70
N LYS A 615 4.34 -10.53 -9.25
CA LYS A 615 5.57 -11.35 -9.19
C LYS A 615 5.90 -11.91 -7.81
N SER A 616 5.36 -11.36 -6.73
CA SER A 616 5.61 -11.89 -5.40
C SER A 616 4.49 -12.84 -4.98
N GLN A 617 4.80 -14.12 -4.74
CA GLN A 617 4.02 -14.93 -3.80
C GLN A 617 4.17 -14.41 -2.35
N GLU A 618 4.92 -13.32 -2.17
CA GLU A 618 5.04 -12.50 -0.96
C GLU A 618 4.09 -11.30 -1.08
N TYR A 619 2.79 -11.54 -1.00
CA TYR A 619 1.77 -10.49 -0.87
C TYR A 619 1.65 -9.94 0.57
N LEU A 620 2.58 -10.34 1.44
CA LEU A 620 2.47 -10.25 2.90
C LEU A 620 3.43 -9.26 3.55
N PHE A 621 4.27 -8.58 2.78
CA PHE A 621 5.12 -7.53 3.31
C PHE A 621 5.24 -6.40 2.29
N CYS A 622 4.38 -5.38 2.45
CA CYS A 622 4.83 -4.03 2.16
C CYS A 622 5.96 -3.73 3.16
N GLN A 623 7.19 -4.14 2.84
CA GLN A 623 8.36 -3.71 3.59
C GLN A 623 8.40 -2.19 3.47
N ARG A 624 8.23 -1.49 4.60
CA ARG A 624 8.63 -0.09 4.72
C ARG A 624 10.10 -0.02 4.31
N GLY A 625 10.41 0.79 3.30
CA GLY A 625 11.80 1.04 2.96
C GLY A 625 12.48 1.70 4.17
N PRO A 626 13.75 1.41 4.45
CA PRO A 626 14.48 2.07 5.53
C PRO A 626 14.69 3.58 5.31
N GLU A 627 14.31 4.11 4.13
CA GLU A 627 14.36 5.55 3.81
C GLU A 627 12.97 6.23 3.75
N ASP A 628 11.89 5.50 4.07
CA ASP A 628 10.56 6.12 4.14
C ASP A 628 10.46 6.98 5.40
N VAL A 629 10.49 8.31 5.21
CA VAL A 629 10.15 9.31 6.24
C VAL A 629 8.88 8.85 6.94
N SER A 630 8.91 8.86 8.28
CA SER A 630 7.78 8.51 9.14
C SER A 630 6.52 9.22 8.64
N GLY A 631 5.61 8.45 8.02
CA GLY A 631 4.43 8.97 7.33
C GLY A 631 3.27 9.35 8.25
N LYS A 632 3.57 9.67 9.52
CA LYS A 632 2.57 10.12 10.48
C LYS A 632 2.23 11.59 10.23
N ILE A 633 0.95 11.92 10.28
CA ILE A 633 0.47 13.29 10.05
C ILE A 633 1.00 14.24 11.12
N GLU A 634 1.30 13.74 12.33
CA GLU A 634 1.93 14.54 13.37
C GLU A 634 3.31 15.03 12.94
N ASP A 635 4.13 14.17 12.32
CA ASP A 635 5.45 14.54 11.82
C ASP A 635 5.33 15.56 10.67
N VAL A 636 4.33 15.37 9.79
CA VAL A 636 3.99 16.32 8.72
C VAL A 636 3.61 17.69 9.30
N PHE A 637 2.77 17.72 10.34
CA PHE A 637 2.39 18.95 11.03
C PHE A 637 3.57 19.63 11.73
N GLU A 638 4.52 18.86 12.28
CA GLU A 638 5.75 19.41 12.82
C GLU A 638 6.60 20.09 11.76
N GLU A 639 6.83 19.43 10.63
CA GLU A 639 7.61 19.99 9.51
C GLU A 639 6.95 21.22 8.90
N LEU A 640 5.62 21.21 8.69
CA LEU A 640 4.86 22.34 8.14
C LEU A 640 4.99 23.60 9.01
N VAL A 641 4.95 23.44 10.33
CA VAL A 641 5.05 24.55 11.28
C VAL A 641 6.46 25.16 11.28
N GLN A 642 7.49 24.35 11.04
CA GLN A 642 8.90 24.76 11.02
C GLN A 642 9.29 25.48 9.71
N HIS A 643 8.75 25.09 8.56
CA HIS A 643 9.18 25.57 7.24
C HIS A 643 8.20 26.59 6.65
N ARG A 644 8.16 27.80 7.22
CA ARG A 644 7.27 28.89 6.76
C ARG A 644 7.96 29.93 5.86
N GLU A 645 9.28 30.04 5.95
CA GLU A 645 10.05 30.96 5.10
C GLU A 645 10.15 30.41 3.68
N LEU A 646 10.14 31.28 2.67
CA LEU A 646 9.96 30.91 1.26
C LEU A 646 10.98 29.86 0.74
N GLU A 647 12.26 30.00 1.10
CA GLU A 647 13.30 29.02 0.71
C GLU A 647 13.13 27.67 1.43
N SER A 648 12.79 27.71 2.72
CA SER A 648 12.55 26.52 3.54
C SER A 648 11.30 25.76 3.07
N LEU A 649 10.26 26.51 2.67
CA LEU A 649 8.99 26.00 2.16
C LEU A 649 9.18 25.29 0.82
N GLN A 650 9.94 25.88 -0.11
CA GLN A 650 10.24 25.24 -1.40
C GLN A 650 10.96 23.90 -1.21
N CYS A 651 11.94 23.82 -0.30
CA CYS A 651 12.65 22.57 -0.01
C CYS A 651 11.71 21.51 0.60
N TYR A 652 10.84 21.91 1.53
CA TYR A 652 9.84 21.04 2.12
C TYR A 652 8.86 20.51 1.05
N LEU A 653 8.28 21.40 0.23
CA LEU A 653 7.32 21.03 -0.81
C LEU A 653 7.93 20.08 -1.84
N GLN A 654 9.19 20.29 -2.24
CA GLN A 654 9.90 19.37 -3.13
C GLN A 654 10.01 17.95 -2.55
N LYS A 655 10.28 17.83 -1.24
CA LYS A 655 10.29 16.52 -0.55
C LYS A 655 8.89 15.93 -0.45
N ALA A 656 7.91 16.75 -0.08
CA ALA A 656 6.52 16.36 0.07
C ALA A 656 5.91 15.85 -1.24
N PHE A 657 6.19 16.50 -2.38
CA PHE A 657 5.70 16.06 -3.70
C PHE A 657 6.37 14.78 -4.21
N LYS A 658 7.63 14.51 -3.82
CA LYS A 658 8.31 13.25 -4.16
C LYS A 658 7.83 12.07 -3.33
N SER A 659 7.38 12.31 -2.11
CA SER A 659 6.86 11.26 -1.22
C SER A 659 5.45 10.85 -1.63
N SER A 660 5.24 9.55 -1.82
CA SER A 660 3.89 9.00 -2.08
C SER A 660 3.15 8.61 -0.80
N LEU A 661 3.75 8.81 0.37
CA LEU A 661 3.05 8.73 1.67
C LEU A 661 2.46 10.09 2.06
N HIS A 662 3.08 11.18 1.61
CA HIS A 662 2.64 12.53 1.92
C HIS A 662 1.32 12.90 1.21
N PRO A 663 0.35 13.54 1.89
CA PRO A 663 -0.91 13.97 1.28
C PRO A 663 -0.74 14.80 -0.01
N LEU A 664 0.14 15.82 0.01
CA LEU A 664 0.45 16.64 -1.17
C LEU A 664 1.01 15.83 -2.36
N GLY A 665 1.91 14.89 -2.12
CA GLY A 665 2.45 14.02 -3.18
C GLY A 665 1.40 13.07 -3.75
N LYS A 666 0.46 12.58 -2.92
CA LYS A 666 -0.70 11.81 -3.40
C LYS A 666 -1.64 12.63 -4.27
N LEU A 667 -1.90 13.89 -3.89
CA LEU A 667 -2.70 14.81 -4.70
C LEU A 667 -2.06 15.01 -6.06
N LEU A 668 -0.77 15.38 -6.07
CA LEU A 668 -0.02 15.59 -7.32
C LEU A 668 -0.05 14.35 -8.21
N LYS A 669 0.19 13.15 -7.65
CA LYS A 669 0.14 11.89 -8.41
C LYS A 669 -1.24 11.61 -9.00
N ALA A 670 -2.33 11.86 -8.27
CA ALA A 670 -3.68 11.70 -8.77
C ALA A 670 -3.99 12.67 -9.92
N LEU A 671 -3.58 13.93 -9.78
CA LEU A 671 -3.71 14.96 -10.82
C LEU A 671 -2.86 14.64 -12.06
N THR A 672 -1.63 14.15 -11.90
CA THR A 672 -0.81 13.66 -13.02
C THR A 672 -1.49 12.53 -13.79
N PHE A 673 -2.09 11.55 -13.10
CA PHE A 673 -2.82 10.48 -13.79
C PHE A 673 -4.06 10.98 -14.53
N ALA A 674 -4.79 11.94 -13.96
CA ALA A 674 -5.94 12.57 -14.59
C ALA A 674 -5.54 13.36 -15.85
N PHE A 675 -4.44 14.12 -15.75
CA PHE A 675 -3.86 14.86 -16.86
C PHE A 675 -3.41 13.92 -17.99
N GLN A 676 -2.66 12.87 -17.67
CA GLN A 676 -2.21 11.87 -18.63
C GLN A 676 -3.37 11.15 -19.31
N ALA A 677 -4.45 10.85 -18.57
CA ALA A 677 -5.63 10.23 -19.15
C ALA A 677 -6.27 11.11 -20.23
N THR A 678 -6.20 12.43 -20.09
CA THR A 678 -6.81 13.40 -21.01
C THR A 678 -5.90 13.69 -22.20
N TYR A 679 -4.62 13.97 -21.97
CA TYR A 679 -3.74 14.60 -22.97
C TYR A 679 -2.63 13.70 -23.54
N SER A 680 -2.44 12.47 -23.02
CA SER A 680 -1.36 11.57 -23.48
C SER A 680 -1.83 10.53 -24.50
N GLY A 681 -0.97 10.10 -25.44
CA GLY A 681 -1.30 9.01 -26.38
C GLY A 681 -2.33 9.42 -27.46
N ILE A 682 -3.37 8.61 -27.68
CA ILE A 682 -4.38 8.83 -28.75
C ILE A 682 -5.13 10.16 -28.62
N GLY A 683 -5.27 10.68 -27.39
CA GLY A 683 -5.91 11.98 -27.15
C GLY A 683 -4.97 13.17 -27.21
N ALA A 684 -3.70 12.98 -27.60
CA ALA A 684 -2.78 14.08 -27.86
C ALA A 684 -3.26 14.89 -29.08
N ASN A 685 -3.77 16.09 -28.86
CA ASN A 685 -4.28 16.93 -29.93
C ASN A 685 -4.05 18.42 -29.63
N LYS A 686 -3.51 19.15 -30.60
CA LYS A 686 -3.22 20.60 -30.50
C LYS A 686 -4.41 21.45 -30.04
N HIS A 687 -5.65 21.06 -30.37
CA HIS A 687 -6.85 21.80 -29.98
C HIS A 687 -7.21 21.68 -28.49
N LEU A 688 -6.51 20.82 -27.75
CA LEU A 688 -6.65 20.68 -26.30
C LEU A 688 -5.61 21.48 -25.50
N LEU A 689 -4.69 22.20 -26.16
CA LEU A 689 -3.59 22.91 -25.51
C LEU A 689 -4.08 23.86 -24.40
N ASN A 690 -5.04 24.72 -24.70
CA ASN A 690 -5.52 25.72 -23.73
C ASN A 690 -6.28 25.07 -22.56
N ILE A 691 -7.03 24.01 -22.85
CA ILE A 691 -7.70 23.21 -21.82
C ILE A 691 -6.66 22.66 -20.83
N ALA A 692 -5.53 22.17 -21.35
CA ALA A 692 -4.43 21.63 -20.57
C ALA A 692 -3.68 22.70 -19.77
N GLN A 693 -3.43 23.87 -20.37
CA GLN A 693 -2.79 25.01 -19.70
C GLN A 693 -3.59 25.49 -18.48
N GLU A 694 -4.88 25.76 -18.66
CA GLU A 694 -5.77 26.22 -17.60
C GLU A 694 -5.89 25.17 -16.48
N GLU A 695 -5.87 23.89 -16.85
CA GLU A 695 -5.95 22.79 -15.89
C GLU A 695 -4.69 22.71 -15.00
N VAL A 696 -3.49 22.88 -15.55
CA VAL A 696 -2.24 22.89 -14.76
C VAL A 696 -2.15 24.13 -13.86
N LYS A 697 -2.58 25.30 -14.34
CA LYS A 697 -2.70 26.52 -13.50
C LYS A 697 -3.66 26.29 -12.34
N TYR A 698 -4.83 25.71 -12.61
CA TYR A 698 -5.81 25.37 -11.59
C TYR A 698 -5.29 24.33 -10.59
N TYR A 699 -4.49 23.36 -11.03
CA TYR A 699 -3.85 22.39 -10.14
C TYR A 699 -2.90 23.07 -9.15
N ALA A 700 -2.10 24.04 -9.59
CA ALA A 700 -1.23 24.80 -8.69
C ALA A 700 -2.03 25.52 -7.59
N LYS A 701 -3.15 26.16 -7.97
CA LYS A 701 -4.08 26.80 -7.03
C LYS A 701 -4.66 25.82 -6.02
N LYS A 702 -5.16 24.65 -6.47
CA LYS A 702 -5.73 23.64 -5.56
C LYS A 702 -4.72 22.97 -4.65
N ILE A 703 -3.50 22.79 -5.10
CA ILE A 703 -2.42 22.30 -4.24
C ILE A 703 -2.06 23.34 -3.18
N TRP A 704 -2.03 24.62 -3.52
CA TRP A 704 -1.81 25.71 -2.55
C TRP A 704 -2.93 25.78 -1.50
N GLU A 705 -4.20 25.74 -1.91
CA GLU A 705 -5.35 25.70 -0.99
C GLU A 705 -5.28 24.50 -0.05
N PHE A 706 -4.90 23.32 -0.55
CA PHE A 706 -4.77 22.12 0.27
C PHE A 706 -3.59 22.21 1.25
N TYR A 707 -2.46 22.79 0.83
CA TYR A 707 -1.34 23.11 1.72
C TYR A 707 -1.77 24.08 2.84
N GLN A 708 -2.47 25.16 2.51
CA GLN A 708 -3.00 26.11 3.50
C GLN A 708 -3.96 25.44 4.48
N GLY A 709 -4.82 24.53 4.00
CA GLY A 709 -5.70 23.73 4.86
C GLY A 709 -4.94 22.82 5.84
N LEU A 710 -3.88 22.15 5.39
CA LEU A 710 -3.01 21.35 6.25
C LEU A 710 -2.27 22.21 7.28
N LEU A 711 -1.74 23.36 6.85
CA LEU A 711 -1.06 24.31 7.74
C LEU A 711 -2.01 24.85 8.81
N HIS A 712 -3.25 25.19 8.44
CA HIS A 712 -4.26 25.65 9.39
C HIS A 712 -4.53 24.60 10.48
N LEU A 713 -4.75 23.35 10.09
CA LEU A 713 -4.94 22.24 11.05
C LEU A 713 -3.72 22.04 11.96
N ALA A 714 -2.50 22.13 11.41
CA ALA A 714 -1.27 22.02 12.17
C ALA A 714 -1.12 23.15 13.21
N LEU A 715 -1.53 24.38 12.86
CA LEU A 715 -1.51 25.54 13.77
C LEU A 715 -2.56 25.42 14.88
N GLU A 716 -3.77 24.97 14.55
CA GLU A 716 -4.85 24.72 15.51
C GLU A 716 -4.43 23.69 16.56
N GLN A 717 -3.82 22.58 16.14
CA GLN A 717 -3.35 21.54 17.07
C GLN A 717 -2.23 22.03 18.00
N LYS A 718 -1.40 22.99 17.55
CA LYS A 718 -0.33 23.59 18.37
C LYS A 718 -0.77 24.84 19.16
N GLY A 719 -2.03 25.25 19.07
CA GLY A 719 -2.57 26.41 19.79
C GLY A 719 -1.93 27.75 19.38
N GLN A 720 -1.41 27.85 18.16
CA GLN A 720 -0.81 29.08 17.63
C GLN A 720 -1.87 29.96 16.95
N PRO A 721 -1.67 31.30 16.88
CA PRO A 721 -2.62 32.19 16.24
C PRO A 721 -2.78 31.83 14.76
N LEU A 722 -4.04 31.75 14.33
CA LEU A 722 -4.40 31.59 12.93
C LEU A 722 -3.89 32.80 12.15
N ALA A 723 -3.13 32.56 11.08
CA ALA A 723 -2.79 33.64 10.15
C ALA A 723 -4.09 34.18 9.51
N GLU A 724 -4.15 35.49 9.28
CA GLU A 724 -5.26 36.10 8.54
C GLU A 724 -5.39 35.41 7.17
N THR A 725 -6.62 35.16 6.74
CA THR A 725 -6.91 34.55 5.44
C THR A 725 -6.25 35.39 4.35
N GLU A 726 -5.33 34.81 3.58
CA GLU A 726 -4.65 35.55 2.50
C GLU A 726 -5.70 36.10 1.52
N ASP A 727 -5.50 37.34 1.09
CA ASP A 727 -6.32 37.95 0.04
C ASP A 727 -6.24 37.10 -1.24
N GLY A 728 -7.34 37.01 -2.00
CA GLY A 728 -7.45 36.09 -3.15
C GLY A 728 -6.35 36.31 -4.19
N GLU A 729 -5.97 37.57 -4.42
CA GLU A 729 -4.89 37.94 -5.33
C GLU A 729 -3.50 37.52 -4.82
N LYS A 730 -3.24 37.59 -3.51
CA LYS A 730 -1.98 37.14 -2.91
C LYS A 730 -1.86 35.62 -2.89
N SER A 731 -2.97 34.92 -2.67
CA SER A 731 -3.04 33.46 -2.75
C SER A 731 -2.72 32.96 -4.16
N ASP A 732 -3.26 33.63 -5.18
CA ASP A 732 -2.99 33.27 -6.57
C ASP A 732 -1.52 33.55 -6.94
N LEU A 733 -0.94 34.69 -6.53
CA LEU A 733 0.48 34.98 -6.69
C LEU A 733 1.39 33.90 -6.05
N ASN A 734 1.08 33.47 -4.83
CA ASN A 734 1.84 32.41 -4.16
C ASN A 734 1.69 31.05 -4.85
N ALA A 735 0.48 30.72 -5.33
CA ALA A 735 0.25 29.48 -6.06
C ALA A 735 1.09 29.42 -7.35
N TYR A 736 1.14 30.51 -8.12
CA TYR A 736 1.92 30.57 -9.35
C TYR A 736 3.43 30.72 -9.12
N GLY A 737 3.86 31.48 -8.11
CA GLY A 737 5.28 31.68 -7.84
C GLY A 737 5.97 30.53 -7.10
N VAL A 738 5.25 29.83 -6.21
CA VAL A 738 5.82 28.75 -5.37
C VAL A 738 5.47 27.37 -5.88
N ILE A 739 4.20 27.10 -6.22
CA ILE A 739 3.73 25.74 -6.52
C ILE A 739 3.92 25.37 -7.98
N LEU A 740 3.53 26.26 -8.91
CA LEU A 740 3.57 25.95 -10.35
C LEU A 740 4.95 25.46 -10.82
N PRO A 741 6.09 26.10 -10.47
CA PRO A 741 7.41 25.63 -10.90
C PRO A 741 7.75 24.25 -10.35
N LEU A 742 7.27 23.91 -9.14
CA LEU A 742 7.55 22.64 -8.49
C LEU A 742 6.78 21.47 -9.09
N ILE A 743 5.56 21.71 -9.59
CA ILE A 743 4.69 20.66 -10.13
C ILE A 743 4.83 20.50 -11.65
N LEU A 744 5.25 21.55 -12.36
CA LEU A 744 5.29 21.56 -13.81
C LEU A 744 6.14 20.43 -14.44
N PRO A 745 7.28 20.00 -13.86
CA PRO A 745 8.01 18.85 -14.38
C PRO A 745 7.18 17.56 -14.47
N CYS A 746 6.13 17.42 -13.67
CA CYS A 746 5.22 16.26 -13.71
C CYS A 746 4.24 16.28 -14.89
N PHE A 747 4.01 17.45 -15.50
CA PHE A 747 3.07 17.65 -16.61
C PHE A 747 3.77 18.06 -17.92
N TYR A 748 5.06 18.41 -17.84
CA TYR A 748 5.86 18.90 -18.95
C TYR A 748 5.84 17.98 -20.20
N PRO A 749 6.00 16.64 -20.10
CA PRO A 749 6.05 15.80 -21.30
C PRO A 749 4.78 15.90 -22.15
N GLU A 750 3.62 15.84 -21.52
CA GLU A 750 2.33 15.96 -22.19
C GLU A 750 2.05 17.40 -22.64
N LEU A 751 2.33 18.42 -21.80
CA LEU A 751 2.15 19.83 -22.18
C LEU A 751 3.02 20.22 -23.36
N PHE A 752 4.33 19.95 -23.28
CA PHE A 752 5.28 20.32 -24.33
C PHE A 752 4.94 19.64 -25.66
N MET A 753 4.48 18.39 -25.62
CA MET A 753 3.98 17.71 -26.81
C MET A 753 2.78 18.45 -27.44
N LEU A 754 1.84 18.97 -26.63
CA LEU A 754 0.74 19.78 -27.16
C LEU A 754 1.22 21.09 -27.79
N TYR A 755 2.20 21.78 -27.18
CA TYR A 755 2.82 22.98 -27.78
C TYR A 755 3.53 22.66 -29.09
N MET A 756 4.27 21.55 -29.15
CA MET A 756 4.93 21.09 -30.38
C MET A 756 3.92 20.85 -31.50
N LEU A 757 2.80 20.17 -31.21
CA LEU A 757 1.75 19.93 -32.20
C LEU A 757 1.04 21.22 -32.64
N TYR A 758 0.90 22.17 -31.72
CA TYR A 758 0.20 23.42 -31.99
C TYR A 758 1.02 24.42 -32.81
N HIS A 759 2.34 24.43 -32.62
CA HIS A 759 3.28 25.31 -33.32
C HIS A 759 4.07 24.62 -34.44
N GLU A 760 3.68 23.42 -34.85
CA GLU A 760 4.39 22.61 -35.85
C GLU A 760 4.65 23.38 -37.16
N LYS A 761 3.63 24.09 -37.67
CA LYS A 761 3.73 24.85 -38.93
C LYS A 761 4.72 26.03 -38.82
N GLU A 762 4.68 26.75 -37.71
CA GLU A 762 5.56 27.87 -37.43
C GLU A 762 7.01 27.41 -37.19
N ASP A 763 7.19 26.30 -36.46
CA ASP A 763 8.49 25.71 -36.18
C ASP A 763 9.12 25.08 -37.42
N ASP A 764 8.34 24.54 -38.36
CA ASP A 764 8.82 24.06 -39.66
C ASP A 764 9.44 25.19 -40.51
N LEU A 765 8.76 26.35 -40.57
CA LEU A 765 9.27 27.53 -41.28
C LEU A 765 10.56 28.04 -40.62
N TYR A 766 10.59 28.08 -39.30
CA TYR A 766 11.77 28.48 -38.54
C TYR A 766 12.92 27.47 -38.75
N CYS A 767 12.68 26.16 -38.69
CA CYS A 767 13.68 25.13 -38.93
C CYS A 767 14.29 25.24 -40.33
N GLN A 768 13.48 25.52 -41.35
CA GLN A 768 13.98 25.81 -42.69
C GLN A 768 14.91 27.04 -42.68
N GLY A 769 14.49 28.13 -42.01
CA GLY A 769 15.32 29.33 -41.82
C GLY A 769 16.66 29.04 -41.16
N ILE A 770 16.68 28.20 -40.12
CA ILE A 770 17.91 27.75 -39.45
C ILE A 770 18.81 26.96 -40.40
N VAL A 771 18.26 26.06 -41.21
CA VAL A 771 19.04 25.29 -42.21
C VAL A 771 19.72 26.25 -43.19
N ASP A 772 19.00 27.24 -43.71
CA ASP A 772 19.54 28.19 -44.68
C ASP A 772 20.62 29.10 -44.05
N LEU A 773 20.38 29.64 -42.85
CA LEU A 773 21.38 30.43 -42.12
C LEU A 773 22.60 29.60 -41.70
N SER A 774 22.44 28.28 -41.54
CA SER A 774 23.54 27.37 -41.21
C SER A 774 24.51 27.11 -42.37
N LEU A 775 24.12 27.45 -43.61
CA LEU A 775 24.98 27.32 -44.80
C LEU A 775 26.08 28.39 -44.84
N PHE A 776 25.87 29.53 -44.17
CA PHE A 776 26.84 30.62 -44.11
C PHE A 776 27.95 30.32 -43.10
N PRO A 777 29.24 30.55 -43.41
CA PRO A 777 30.29 30.68 -42.40
C PRO A 777 30.00 31.81 -41.42
N ASP A 778 30.55 31.74 -40.20
CA ASP A 778 30.21 32.65 -39.09
C ASP A 778 30.41 34.13 -39.45
N VAL A 779 31.53 34.46 -40.10
CA VAL A 779 31.83 35.84 -40.53
C VAL A 779 30.82 36.35 -41.57
N LYS A 780 30.46 35.52 -42.56
CA LYS A 780 29.50 35.91 -43.61
C LYS A 780 28.09 36.06 -43.07
N LEU A 781 27.74 35.25 -42.07
CA LEU A 781 26.43 35.34 -41.42
C LEU A 781 26.33 36.64 -40.60
N LEU A 782 27.36 36.99 -39.84
CA LEU A 782 27.40 38.24 -39.07
C LEU A 782 27.32 39.48 -39.98
N GLU A 783 27.98 39.45 -41.14
CA GLU A 783 27.82 40.50 -42.16
C GLU A 783 26.42 40.51 -42.79
N PHE A 784 25.81 39.34 -43.03
CA PHE A 784 24.44 39.24 -43.56
C PHE A 784 23.39 39.80 -42.57
N LEU A 785 23.61 39.63 -41.28
CA LEU A 785 22.74 40.15 -40.21
C LEU A 785 23.00 41.63 -39.89
N ASP A 786 23.88 42.32 -40.63
CA ASP A 786 24.26 43.73 -40.44
C ASP A 786 24.77 44.05 -39.02
N VAL A 787 25.43 43.09 -38.36
CA VAL A 787 26.04 43.35 -37.05
C VAL A 787 27.24 44.31 -37.26
N GLN A 788 27.50 45.22 -36.31
CA GLN A 788 28.62 46.15 -36.46
C GLN A 788 29.97 45.43 -36.29
N LYS A 789 30.92 45.65 -37.21
CA LYS A 789 32.21 44.94 -37.27
C LYS A 789 33.08 45.00 -36.00
N HIS A 790 32.86 45.99 -35.14
CA HIS A 790 33.60 46.16 -33.89
C HIS A 790 32.99 45.39 -32.70
N LEU A 791 31.81 44.78 -32.87
CA LEU A 791 31.11 44.04 -31.83
C LEU A 791 31.43 42.54 -31.85
N TRP A 792 32.08 42.02 -32.90
CA TRP A 792 32.40 40.60 -33.03
C TRP A 792 33.92 40.34 -33.10
N PRO A 793 34.40 39.19 -32.60
CA PRO A 793 35.83 38.91 -32.49
C PRO A 793 36.49 38.63 -33.86
N LEU A 794 37.31 39.56 -34.34
CA LEU A 794 38.15 39.41 -35.56
C LEU A 794 39.53 38.77 -35.29
N LYS A 795 39.89 38.56 -34.00
CA LYS A 795 41.13 37.94 -33.51
C LYS A 795 40.82 37.02 -32.31
N ASP A 796 41.64 36.00 -32.09
CA ASP A 796 41.51 35.07 -30.95
C ASP A 796 41.61 35.83 -29.61
N LEU A 797 40.53 35.78 -28.81
CA LEU A 797 40.48 36.39 -27.46
C LEU A 797 41.16 35.47 -26.42
N THR A 798 41.74 36.05 -25.37
CA THR A 798 42.31 35.29 -24.25
C THR A 798 41.20 34.69 -23.36
N LEU A 799 41.35 33.40 -23.02
CA LEU A 799 40.31 32.55 -22.41
C LEU A 799 39.99 32.92 -20.95
N THR A 800 38.72 32.75 -20.55
CA THR A 800 38.31 32.66 -19.13
C THR A 800 38.30 31.20 -18.65
N THR A 801 38.30 30.96 -17.34
CA THR A 801 38.40 29.63 -16.69
C THR A 801 37.27 28.64 -17.05
N ASN A 802 36.17 29.11 -17.64
CA ASN A 802 34.99 28.30 -17.96
C ASN A 802 34.92 27.82 -19.43
N GLN A 803 35.91 28.13 -20.28
CA GLN A 803 35.85 27.87 -21.72
C GLN A 803 36.66 26.62 -22.15
N ARG A 804 36.07 25.73 -22.97
CA ARG A 804 36.81 24.65 -23.65
C ARG A 804 37.46 25.17 -24.94
N ARG A 805 38.65 24.65 -25.27
CA ARG A 805 39.45 25.04 -26.47
C ARG A 805 38.61 24.97 -27.75
N SER A 806 38.36 26.11 -28.40
CA SER A 806 38.03 26.14 -29.83
C SER A 806 39.29 26.48 -30.61
N LEU A 807 39.89 25.47 -31.25
CA LEU A 807 41.07 25.61 -32.12
C LEU A 807 40.68 25.87 -33.59
N VAL A 808 39.46 26.36 -33.85
CA VAL A 808 38.97 26.61 -35.21
C VAL A 808 38.69 28.10 -35.36
N LYS A 809 39.38 28.72 -36.33
CA LYS A 809 39.42 30.17 -36.66
C LYS A 809 38.06 30.84 -36.98
N ASP A 810 36.93 30.14 -36.82
CA ASP A 810 35.65 30.49 -37.45
C ASP A 810 34.46 30.18 -36.53
N LYS A 811 34.60 30.36 -35.21
CA LYS A 811 33.52 30.17 -34.22
C LYS A 811 33.32 31.40 -33.32
N CYS A 812 32.39 32.28 -33.66
CA CYS A 812 32.05 33.45 -32.85
C CYS A 812 30.97 33.10 -31.80
N PHE A 813 31.03 33.72 -30.61
CA PHE A 813 30.03 33.57 -29.52
C PHE A 813 29.71 32.12 -29.08
N LEU A 814 30.71 31.24 -29.06
CA LEU A 814 30.52 29.83 -28.69
C LEU A 814 29.92 29.63 -27.29
N SER A 815 30.38 30.40 -26.30
CA SER A 815 29.89 30.31 -24.91
C SER A 815 28.39 30.58 -24.79
N ALA A 816 27.90 31.65 -25.44
CA ALA A 816 26.49 31.99 -25.50
C ALA A 816 25.68 30.92 -26.26
N THR A 817 26.23 30.39 -27.35
CA THR A 817 25.59 29.33 -28.15
C THR A 817 25.42 28.05 -27.34
N GLU A 818 26.47 27.60 -26.63
CA GLU A 818 26.42 26.42 -25.76
C GLU A 818 25.52 26.65 -24.54
N CYS A 819 25.42 27.88 -24.04
CA CYS A 819 24.49 28.24 -22.98
C CYS A 819 23.04 28.09 -23.44
N LEU A 820 22.68 28.70 -24.57
CA LEU A 820 21.32 28.64 -25.14
C LEU A 820 20.91 27.21 -25.47
N GLN A 821 21.83 26.36 -25.94
CA GLN A 821 21.56 24.95 -26.20
C GLN A 821 21.09 24.16 -24.97
N LYS A 822 21.41 24.60 -23.75
CA LYS A 822 20.93 23.96 -22.51
C LYS A 822 19.41 24.06 -22.36
N LEU A 823 18.76 25.01 -23.03
CA LEU A 823 17.32 25.20 -23.02
C LEU A 823 16.56 23.91 -23.41
N ILE A 824 17.13 23.12 -24.33
CA ILE A 824 16.57 21.83 -24.81
C ILE A 824 16.56 20.77 -23.69
N THR A 825 17.53 20.82 -22.77
CA THR A 825 17.71 19.79 -21.73
C THR A 825 17.00 20.13 -20.43
N THR A 826 16.61 21.39 -20.24
CA THR A 826 15.90 21.87 -19.06
C THR A 826 14.41 21.68 -19.19
N VAL A 827 13.77 21.28 -18.09
CA VAL A 827 12.32 21.04 -18.03
C VAL A 827 11.60 22.22 -17.37
N ASP A 828 12.25 22.88 -16.40
CA ASP A 828 11.67 23.98 -15.63
C ASP A 828 11.76 25.32 -16.41
N PRO A 829 10.63 26.01 -16.70
CA PRO A 829 10.63 27.33 -17.32
C PRO A 829 11.44 28.37 -16.55
N ARG A 830 11.52 28.29 -15.22
CA ARG A 830 12.34 29.21 -14.43
C ARG A 830 13.83 29.03 -14.74
N GLU A 831 14.29 27.78 -14.78
CA GLU A 831 15.66 27.47 -15.21
C GLU A 831 15.89 27.89 -16.67
N LYS A 832 14.88 27.78 -17.55
CA LYS A 832 14.96 28.28 -18.93
C LYS A 832 15.12 29.80 -18.98
N LEU A 833 14.37 30.55 -18.18
CA LEU A 833 14.52 32.01 -18.07
C LEU A 833 15.91 32.40 -17.54
N GLU A 834 16.46 31.67 -16.57
CA GLU A 834 17.84 31.88 -16.10
C GLU A 834 18.88 31.55 -17.18
N ILE A 835 18.66 30.51 -17.98
CA ILE A 835 19.52 30.17 -19.13
C ILE A 835 19.48 31.29 -20.17
N LEU A 836 18.30 31.84 -20.44
CA LEU A 836 18.15 32.99 -21.32
C LEU A 836 18.98 34.15 -20.77
N GLN A 837 18.75 34.59 -19.54
CA GLN A 837 19.53 35.66 -18.92
C GLN A 837 21.05 35.43 -19.00
N LYS A 838 21.53 34.23 -18.62
CA LYS A 838 22.95 33.87 -18.71
C LYS A 838 23.46 33.92 -20.16
N THR A 839 22.64 33.56 -21.14
CA THR A 839 22.98 33.66 -22.57
C THR A 839 23.24 35.11 -22.98
N TYR A 840 22.39 36.05 -22.54
CA TYR A 840 22.59 37.48 -22.79
C TYR A 840 23.84 38.02 -22.11
N GLU A 841 24.06 37.66 -20.84
CA GLU A 841 25.27 38.04 -20.09
C GLU A 841 26.55 37.55 -20.78
N GLU A 842 26.53 36.34 -21.37
CA GLU A 842 27.65 35.80 -22.15
C GLU A 842 27.87 36.53 -23.49
N ILE A 843 26.80 37.03 -24.13
CA ILE A 843 26.90 37.89 -25.32
C ILE A 843 27.55 39.23 -24.92
N GLU A 844 27.04 39.91 -23.90
CA GLU A 844 27.59 41.17 -23.38
C GLU A 844 29.05 41.02 -22.93
N SER A 845 29.38 39.93 -22.24
CA SER A 845 30.74 39.61 -21.82
C SER A 845 31.67 39.40 -23.02
N THR A 846 31.18 38.78 -24.09
CA THR A 846 31.96 38.60 -25.31
C THR A 846 32.19 39.92 -26.04
N VAL A 847 31.16 40.76 -26.17
CA VAL A 847 31.28 42.09 -26.79
C VAL A 847 32.20 43.01 -25.98
N SER A 848 32.05 43.04 -24.66
CA SER A 848 32.90 43.86 -23.77
C SER A 848 34.38 43.48 -23.87
N ARG A 849 34.67 42.20 -24.09
CA ARG A 849 36.05 41.72 -24.36
C ARG A 849 36.58 42.15 -25.72
N VAL A 850 35.73 42.21 -26.75
CA VAL A 850 36.12 42.68 -28.10
C VAL A 850 36.36 44.19 -28.11
N VAL A 851 35.55 44.96 -27.37
CA VAL A 851 35.61 46.43 -27.29
C VAL A 851 36.63 46.91 -26.24
N GLU A 852 37.20 45.99 -25.44
CA GLU A 852 38.11 46.25 -24.31
C GLU A 852 37.55 47.24 -23.26
N LYS A 853 36.22 47.35 -23.16
CA LYS A 853 35.48 48.21 -22.23
C LYS A 853 34.19 47.53 -21.81
N ASP A 854 33.71 47.87 -20.62
CA ASP A 854 32.39 47.46 -20.15
C ASP A 854 31.32 48.10 -21.06
N TYR A 855 30.67 47.27 -21.89
CA TYR A 855 29.76 47.72 -22.94
C TYR A 855 28.40 47.04 -22.77
N LYS A 856 27.42 47.83 -22.34
CA LYS A 856 26.01 47.39 -22.31
C LYS A 856 25.41 47.49 -23.69
N LEU A 857 24.93 46.37 -24.21
CA LEU A 857 24.41 46.29 -25.58
C LEU A 857 23.04 46.97 -25.67
N PRO A 858 22.88 48.02 -26.50
CA PRO A 858 21.55 48.55 -26.81
C PRO A 858 20.77 47.53 -27.65
N MET A 859 19.43 47.63 -27.66
CA MET A 859 18.57 46.65 -28.33
C MET A 859 18.84 46.49 -29.83
N ASP A 860 19.13 47.60 -30.51
CA ASP A 860 19.40 47.61 -31.95
C ASP A 860 20.64 46.77 -32.31
N ASP A 861 21.61 46.68 -31.41
CA ASP A 861 22.83 45.89 -31.59
C ASP A 861 22.70 44.46 -31.01
N LEU A 862 21.81 44.26 -30.03
CA LEU A 862 21.59 42.97 -29.38
C LEU A 862 20.80 42.00 -30.27
N LEU A 863 19.73 42.46 -30.93
CA LEU A 863 18.85 41.59 -31.71
C LEU A 863 19.59 40.87 -32.85
N PRO A 864 20.46 41.52 -33.65
CA PRO A 864 21.22 40.84 -34.70
C PRO A 864 22.24 39.82 -34.16
N LEU A 865 22.88 40.14 -33.02
CA LEU A 865 23.78 39.20 -32.32
C LEU A 865 23.03 38.00 -31.75
N LEU A 866 21.84 38.22 -31.21
CA LEU A 866 20.99 37.16 -30.69
C LEU A 866 20.47 36.27 -31.83
N MET A 867 20.08 36.82 -32.97
CA MET A 867 19.73 36.05 -34.17
C MET A 867 20.87 35.14 -34.60
N TYR A 868 22.12 35.64 -34.57
CA TYR A 868 23.29 34.83 -34.83
C TYR A 868 23.40 33.66 -33.83
N VAL A 869 23.31 33.93 -32.53
CA VAL A 869 23.40 32.88 -31.48
C VAL A 869 22.29 31.85 -31.61
N VAL A 870 21.04 32.27 -31.84
CA VAL A 870 19.88 31.39 -32.07
C VAL A 870 20.10 30.51 -33.31
N SER A 871 20.60 31.09 -34.41
CA SER A 871 20.89 30.34 -35.65
C SER A 871 21.94 29.25 -35.45
N ARG A 872 22.92 29.48 -34.56
CA ARG A 872 24.00 28.53 -34.25
C ARG A 872 23.62 27.54 -33.17
N ALA A 873 22.70 27.89 -32.27
CA ALA A 873 22.20 27.00 -31.24
C ALA A 873 21.39 25.84 -31.85
N ARG A 874 20.68 26.07 -32.97
CA ARG A 874 19.93 25.05 -33.73
C ARG A 874 18.88 24.31 -32.89
N ILE A 875 18.19 25.04 -32.01
CA ILE A 875 17.02 24.54 -31.29
C ILE A 875 15.93 24.32 -32.33
N GLN A 876 15.32 23.13 -32.42
CA GLN A 876 14.32 22.80 -33.45
C GLN A 876 12.94 23.38 -33.12
N HIS A 877 12.43 23.12 -31.91
CA HIS A 877 11.08 23.52 -31.49
C HIS A 877 11.10 24.80 -30.65
N LEU A 878 11.77 25.84 -31.16
CA LEU A 878 11.96 27.08 -30.40
C LEU A 878 10.63 27.80 -30.16
N GLY A 879 9.69 27.74 -31.10
CA GLY A 879 8.36 28.33 -30.93
C GLY A 879 7.59 27.67 -29.81
N ALA A 880 7.53 26.33 -29.78
CA ALA A 880 6.91 25.59 -28.67
C ALA A 880 7.53 25.95 -27.31
N GLU A 881 8.85 26.11 -27.24
CA GLU A 881 9.56 26.49 -26.01
C GLU A 881 9.21 27.89 -25.51
N ILE A 882 9.22 28.86 -26.43
CA ILE A 882 8.89 30.26 -26.13
C ILE A 882 7.47 30.37 -25.58
N HIS A 883 6.49 29.77 -26.27
CA HIS A 883 5.08 29.87 -25.87
C HIS A 883 4.82 29.14 -24.56
N LEU A 884 5.47 27.97 -24.33
CA LEU A 884 5.39 27.27 -23.05
C LEU A 884 5.92 28.14 -21.91
N ILE A 885 7.08 28.78 -22.09
CA ILE A 885 7.65 29.67 -21.07
C ILE A 885 6.70 30.83 -20.82
N ARG A 886 6.18 31.47 -21.87
CA ARG A 886 5.30 32.63 -21.73
C ARG A 886 4.00 32.31 -21.01
N ASP A 887 3.34 31.23 -21.38
CA ASP A 887 2.02 30.87 -20.84
C ASP A 887 2.09 30.32 -19.40
N LEU A 888 3.26 29.84 -18.96
CA LEU A 888 3.50 29.24 -17.64
C LEU A 888 4.47 30.05 -16.76
N MET A 889 4.87 31.25 -17.18
CA MET A 889 5.69 32.15 -16.40
C MET A 889 4.90 32.69 -15.20
N ASP A 890 5.59 32.90 -14.08
CA ASP A 890 5.03 33.58 -12.91
C ASP A 890 4.59 35.00 -13.30
N PRO A 891 3.33 35.40 -13.01
CA PRO A 891 2.85 36.76 -13.25
C PRO A 891 3.74 37.86 -12.68
N THR A 892 4.52 37.60 -11.62
CA THR A 892 5.45 38.62 -11.07
C THR A 892 6.61 38.97 -12.00
N ASN A 893 6.91 38.13 -12.99
CA ASN A 893 7.98 38.35 -13.97
C ASN A 893 7.50 39.08 -15.23
N GLU A 894 6.19 39.31 -15.38
CA GLU A 894 5.61 40.09 -16.47
C GLU A 894 6.06 41.56 -16.39
N GLY A 895 6.52 42.14 -17.51
CA GLY A 895 7.10 43.49 -17.54
C GLY A 895 8.49 43.65 -16.91
N GLY A 896 9.11 42.55 -16.47
CA GLY A 896 10.47 42.52 -15.94
C GLY A 896 11.56 42.27 -16.99
N MET A 897 12.80 42.05 -16.53
CA MET A 897 13.92 41.70 -17.41
C MET A 897 13.65 40.41 -18.21
N TYR A 898 13.03 39.40 -17.58
CA TYR A 898 12.73 38.13 -18.24
C TYR A 898 11.75 38.28 -19.41
N ASP A 899 10.69 39.08 -19.23
CA ASP A 899 9.71 39.34 -20.29
C ASP A 899 10.34 40.08 -21.48
N PHE A 900 11.24 41.03 -21.20
CA PHE A 900 12.03 41.71 -22.22
C PHE A 900 12.93 40.74 -23.01
N LEU A 901 13.67 39.86 -22.31
CA LEU A 901 14.54 38.87 -22.95
C LEU A 901 13.74 37.86 -23.79
N LEU A 902 12.59 37.41 -23.29
CA LEU A 902 11.71 36.49 -24.01
C LEU A 902 11.14 37.14 -25.28
N THR A 903 10.74 38.41 -25.19
CA THR A 903 10.27 39.20 -26.35
C THR A 903 11.38 39.40 -27.40
N ALA A 904 12.63 39.56 -26.98
CA ALA A 904 13.76 39.62 -27.89
C ALA A 904 14.01 38.27 -28.61
N LEU A 905 13.87 37.16 -27.89
CA LEU A 905 13.99 35.81 -28.47
C LEU A 905 12.84 35.50 -29.44
N GLU A 906 11.61 35.88 -29.12
CA GLU A 906 10.46 35.84 -30.01
C GLU A 906 10.68 36.63 -31.29
N SER A 907 11.22 37.84 -31.15
CA SER A 907 11.55 38.68 -32.30
C SER A 907 12.56 37.95 -33.21
N CYS A 908 13.59 37.33 -32.65
CA CYS A 908 14.52 36.50 -33.43
C CYS A 908 13.82 35.35 -34.15
N TYR A 909 12.93 34.63 -33.46
CA TYR A 909 12.16 33.53 -34.02
C TYR A 909 11.32 33.99 -35.22
N GLU A 910 10.55 35.07 -35.07
CA GLU A 910 9.74 35.64 -36.15
C GLU A 910 10.59 36.16 -37.32
N HIS A 911 11.73 36.78 -37.04
CA HIS A 911 12.62 37.29 -38.10
C HIS A 911 13.21 36.14 -38.94
N ILE A 912 13.60 35.04 -38.30
CA ILE A 912 14.11 33.84 -39.00
C ILE A 912 13.01 33.21 -39.86
N GLN A 913 11.76 33.19 -39.39
CA GLN A 913 10.61 32.75 -40.19
C GLN A 913 10.33 33.67 -41.38
N LYS A 914 10.34 34.99 -41.16
CA LYS A 914 10.00 36.00 -42.19
C LYS A 914 11.10 36.17 -43.25
N ALA A 915 12.37 35.96 -42.91
CA ALA A 915 13.48 35.98 -43.87
C ALA A 915 13.24 35.04 -45.07
N MET A 916 12.48 33.96 -44.85
CA MET A 916 12.04 33.01 -45.88
C MET A 916 10.85 33.48 -46.72
N ARG A 917 9.97 34.33 -46.18
CA ARG A 917 8.83 34.89 -46.93
C ARG A 917 9.24 35.96 -47.94
N LEU A 918 10.38 36.62 -47.72
CA LEU A 918 10.82 37.77 -48.52
C LEU A 918 11.88 37.44 -49.60
N HIS A 919 12.60 36.32 -49.48
CA HIS A 919 13.64 35.93 -50.44
C HIS A 919 13.54 34.45 -50.86
N PRO A 920 12.70 34.12 -51.87
CA PRO A 920 12.73 32.79 -52.48
C PRO A 920 14.12 32.51 -53.05
N ARG A 921 14.55 31.24 -53.00
CA ARG A 921 15.87 30.66 -53.40
C ARG A 921 16.59 31.26 -54.62
N GLU A 922 15.94 32.02 -55.49
CA GLU A 922 16.52 32.61 -56.69
C GLU A 922 17.49 33.79 -56.42
N SER A 923 17.36 34.51 -55.29
CA SER A 923 18.29 35.61 -54.95
C SER A 923 19.61 35.15 -54.29
N TRP A 924 19.71 33.88 -53.91
CA TRP A 924 20.84 33.32 -53.16
C TRP A 924 21.97 32.76 -54.06
N HIS A 925 21.79 32.85 -55.38
CA HIS A 925 22.80 32.51 -56.39
C HIS A 925 23.41 33.75 -57.04
N VAL A 926 24.05 34.61 -56.26
CA VAL A 926 25.04 35.54 -56.82
C VAL A 926 26.28 35.51 -55.93
N SER A 927 27.45 35.38 -56.58
CA SER A 927 28.81 35.36 -56.03
C SER A 927 29.35 34.04 -55.46
N ARG A 928 29.27 32.96 -56.26
CA ARG A 928 30.46 32.10 -56.47
C ARG A 928 31.19 32.67 -57.69
N ASP A 929 32.09 33.62 -57.48
CA ASP A 929 33.27 33.89 -58.33
C ASP A 929 33.99 35.13 -57.80
N SER A 930 34.97 34.88 -56.91
CA SER A 930 36.28 35.56 -56.80
C SER A 930 36.97 35.13 -55.50
#